data_AF-A0A3E2CER9-F1
#
_entry.id   AF-A0A3E2CER9-F1
#
_cell.length_a   1.000
_cell.length_b   1.000
_cell.length_c   1.000
_cell.angle_alpha   90.00
_cell.angle_beta   90.00
_cell.angle_gamma   90.00
#
_symmetry.space_group_name_H-M   'P 1'
#
loop_
_entity.id
_entity.type
_entity.pdbx_description
1 polymer ?
#
loop_
_entity_poly.entity_id
_entity_poly.type
_entity_poly.pdbx_seq_one_letter_code
_entity_poly.pdbx_strand_id
1 'polypeptide(L)'
;MTTYFFDQLANNPHALVFAGQSTPWVEALRELSSDEELNAELHEYEAGAKALLSPIYSELLANAGGDINVFDALENKHMNAANALLSVPGITLAQFGAVRDLTNLGYNFEVNKPCAVLGHSQGVIAAEMVKARIKAKSWQKARAQIEELLAIAYLIGAAGDRESRMLEITGDGEHTPMLSLKGVTKKQAEALISRVERTRGEVSIAVKNAYNHVVIAGYPEDMEAVANEAQKETKRSKKLREMKVRGGAVFAPVAEYLDVTVPFHSPMLQSAVEQVVEWANEAGLNTTVARELADAVLVTPVDWATQIGEVLEQNDARSLWILDMGPSEVLGKLTGVLVQGTGAGIVEAATLRSRAELSTADSASEPERTGCWADFAPRVINTPAGRKVLTKFSKLTGKAPVLLAGMTPTTVEPEIVAAAANAGYWAELAGGGQVTAEVFDRHMKSLENQLREGATIEFNAMFMDRYLWNLQFGSKRIVPKKRQSGAPIDGVVISAGIPELDEAKELVASLQADGFPYVTFKPGTVDQIRQVVRIAKAVAPATIIVQVEGGVAGGHHSWESLDDLLMTTYAQVRECENLVLVAGGGIGTPERAADYISGEWASEYGLPNMPVDAVMIGTAAMTAKEAHTSPEVKRMLVETPGIAMPKSSSIEGFDEDPFAPMGERWVPSGKVIGGVTSGLSHLHADIYELENASARCGRLLVHMMKHPEELESRRDEVIEALNSTAKPYFGDVESMTYLQFAQRFLDLAYPWVDPTYADRYMHLLQRIEARLINQDSGEFTSILPSIEEVSKHPQAALYTLIDALPQAREMNVVPMDAAWFPTLVREYPKPMPFVPVIDNDLLRWWGQDQLWQSEDSRYSADAVRVIPGPISVAGITTMDEPIADILGRFEAAVLNRAESGAETGVEAENKENAASKSSKSAFSQIADAKNVEAYVRACPNISWVGHVTANPAYGTSLGDENYVITVTSSNNDVISLDLDIKLDTFWDNQENQEAKHSTKNAANSPKRKHAVRDIVIPLTVDASQAGSIPVVDRERLPKHVYEMLAATAGIGNT
;
A
#
# COMPACT_ATOMS: atom_id res chain seq x y z
N MET A 1 -36.36 24.52 7.82
CA MET A 1 -37.04 23.24 8.06
C MET A 1 -35.94 22.22 8.25
N THR A 2 -35.99 21.45 9.32
CA THR A 2 -35.11 20.29 9.50
C THR A 2 -35.57 19.22 8.53
N THR A 3 -34.67 18.73 7.67
CA THR A 3 -34.97 17.65 6.71
C THR A 3 -34.54 16.34 7.37
N TYR A 4 -35.49 15.44 7.65
CA TYR A 4 -35.18 14.16 8.27
C TYR A 4 -34.74 13.13 7.23
N PHE A 5 -34.09 12.05 7.66
CA PHE A 5 -33.52 11.03 6.78
C PHE A 5 -34.56 10.45 5.80
N PHE A 6 -35.78 10.15 6.24
CA PHE A 6 -36.84 9.69 5.35
C PHE A 6 -37.24 10.74 4.30
N ASP A 7 -37.18 12.04 4.61
CA ASP A 7 -37.41 13.09 3.60
C ASP A 7 -36.26 13.14 2.58
N GLN A 8 -35.03 12.83 3.02
CA GLN A 8 -33.86 12.78 2.13
C GLN A 8 -33.94 11.59 1.16
N LEU A 9 -34.43 10.43 1.61
CA LEU A 9 -34.69 9.27 0.76
C LEU A 9 -35.74 9.52 -0.34
N ALA A 10 -36.45 10.66 -0.32
CA ALA A 10 -37.32 11.05 -1.44
C ALA A 10 -36.53 11.62 -2.63
N ASN A 11 -35.32 12.13 -2.38
CA ASN A 11 -34.47 12.77 -3.38
C ASN A 11 -33.17 11.99 -3.65
N ASN A 12 -32.79 11.07 -2.77
CA ASN A 12 -31.63 10.20 -2.89
C ASN A 12 -32.08 8.76 -3.23
N PRO A 13 -31.45 8.08 -4.20
CA PRO A 13 -31.79 6.70 -4.52
C PRO A 13 -31.48 5.80 -3.32
N HIS A 14 -32.34 4.80 -3.09
CA HIS A 14 -32.10 3.82 -2.06
C HIS A 14 -32.67 2.44 -2.38
N ALA A 15 -31.98 1.42 -1.91
CA ALA A 15 -32.39 0.03 -1.99
C ALA A 15 -32.86 -0.47 -0.62
N LEU A 16 -33.91 -1.29 -0.62
CA LEU A 16 -34.29 -2.09 0.54
C LEU A 16 -33.75 -3.51 0.35
N VAL A 17 -32.99 -4.01 1.33
CA VAL A 17 -32.44 -5.37 1.29
C VAL A 17 -32.95 -6.21 2.45
N PHE A 18 -33.19 -7.49 2.20
CA PHE A 18 -33.76 -8.42 3.17
C PHE A 18 -32.83 -9.61 3.40
N ALA A 19 -32.49 -9.88 4.65
CA ALA A 19 -31.59 -10.98 5.05
C ALA A 19 -32.18 -12.38 4.83
N GLY A 20 -31.30 -13.37 4.76
CA GLY A 20 -31.65 -14.78 4.61
C GLY A 20 -31.83 -15.53 5.93
N GLN A 21 -31.67 -16.85 5.82
CA GLN A 21 -31.65 -17.80 6.93
C GLN A 21 -30.46 -17.58 7.90
N SER A 22 -30.46 -18.30 9.03
CA SER A 22 -29.44 -18.16 10.09
C SER A 22 -29.39 -16.76 10.73
N THR A 23 -30.57 -16.12 10.87
CA THR A 23 -30.76 -14.81 11.51
C THR A 23 -31.68 -14.90 12.74
N PRO A 24 -31.51 -14.06 13.78
CA PRO A 24 -32.26 -14.13 15.04
C PRO A 24 -33.68 -13.56 14.92
N TRP A 25 -34.53 -14.25 14.17
CA TRP A 25 -35.88 -13.78 13.82
C TRP A 25 -36.86 -13.80 14.99
N VAL A 26 -36.67 -14.70 15.96
CA VAL A 26 -37.51 -14.80 17.15
C VAL A 26 -37.37 -13.53 17.99
N GLU A 27 -36.15 -13.02 18.17
CA GLU A 27 -35.87 -11.75 18.83
C GLU A 27 -36.49 -10.57 18.07
N ALA A 28 -36.31 -10.51 16.75
CA ALA A 28 -36.88 -9.45 15.92
C ALA A 28 -38.42 -9.43 15.99
N LEU A 29 -39.06 -10.60 15.92
CA LEU A 29 -40.50 -10.74 16.07
C LEU A 29 -40.96 -10.36 17.48
N ARG A 30 -40.22 -10.76 18.52
CA ARG A 30 -40.50 -10.39 19.93
C ARG A 30 -40.48 -8.88 20.12
N GLU A 31 -39.53 -8.19 19.52
CA GLU A 31 -39.47 -6.72 19.54
C GLU A 31 -40.70 -6.11 18.87
N LEU A 32 -41.03 -6.55 17.65
CA LEU A 32 -42.21 -6.07 16.91
C LEU A 32 -43.52 -6.31 17.69
N SER A 33 -43.62 -7.42 18.44
CA SER A 33 -44.77 -7.74 19.29
C SER A 33 -44.93 -6.81 20.51
N SER A 34 -43.98 -5.91 20.79
CA SER A 34 -44.12 -4.91 21.85
C SER A 34 -45.07 -3.76 21.52
N ASP A 35 -45.33 -3.53 20.22
CA ASP A 35 -46.40 -2.65 19.75
C ASP A 35 -47.69 -3.47 19.60
N GLU A 36 -48.71 -3.17 20.42
CA GLU A 36 -49.96 -3.94 20.45
C GLU A 36 -50.72 -3.92 19.11
N GLU A 37 -50.68 -2.81 18.37
CA GLU A 37 -51.42 -2.66 17.10
C GLU A 37 -50.70 -3.44 15.99
N LEU A 38 -49.38 -3.27 15.87
CA LEU A 38 -48.58 -4.03 14.92
C LEU A 38 -48.62 -5.53 15.22
N ASN A 39 -48.56 -5.92 16.50
CA ASN A 39 -48.64 -7.31 16.92
C ASN A 39 -49.97 -7.96 16.48
N ALA A 40 -51.09 -7.27 16.70
CA ALA A 40 -52.40 -7.73 16.28
C ALA A 40 -52.48 -7.86 14.75
N GLU A 41 -51.94 -6.89 14.01
CA GLU A 41 -51.89 -6.93 12.55
C GLU A 41 -51.09 -8.15 12.04
N LEU A 42 -49.90 -8.43 12.60
CA LEU A 42 -49.09 -9.58 12.21
C LEU A 42 -49.80 -10.91 12.47
N HIS A 43 -50.53 -11.04 13.58
CA HIS A 43 -51.36 -12.22 13.87
C HIS A 43 -52.50 -12.37 12.85
N GLU A 44 -53.11 -11.28 12.40
CA GLU A 44 -54.14 -11.35 11.38
C GLU A 44 -53.59 -11.80 10.02
N TYR A 45 -52.41 -11.34 9.61
CA TYR A 45 -51.75 -11.78 8.39
C TYR A 45 -51.39 -13.26 8.44
N GLU A 46 -50.86 -13.73 9.58
CA GLU A 46 -50.56 -15.14 9.78
C GLU A 46 -51.83 -16.00 9.74
N ALA A 47 -52.91 -15.57 10.42
CA ALA A 47 -54.20 -16.26 10.38
C ALA A 47 -54.80 -16.31 8.96
N GLY A 48 -54.66 -15.22 8.20
CA GLY A 48 -55.07 -15.15 6.79
C GLY A 48 -54.28 -16.14 5.91
N ALA A 49 -52.96 -16.18 6.07
CA ALA A 49 -52.11 -17.15 5.37
C ALA A 49 -52.47 -18.59 5.72
N LYS A 50 -52.67 -18.91 7.01
CA LYS A 50 -53.10 -20.26 7.45
C LYS A 50 -54.49 -20.63 6.92
N ALA A 51 -55.41 -19.68 6.83
CA ALA A 51 -56.74 -19.92 6.27
C ALA A 51 -56.68 -20.36 4.80
N LEU A 52 -55.76 -19.79 4.01
CA LEU A 52 -55.51 -20.22 2.63
C LEU A 52 -54.97 -21.65 2.55
N LEU A 53 -54.21 -22.09 3.56
CA LEU A 53 -53.66 -23.45 3.65
C LEU A 53 -54.65 -24.49 4.20
N SER A 54 -55.87 -24.09 4.57
CA SER A 54 -56.88 -25.00 5.13
C SER A 54 -57.16 -26.27 4.30
N PRO A 55 -57.16 -26.25 2.94
CA PRO A 55 -57.42 -27.46 2.14
C PRO A 55 -56.39 -28.58 2.34
N ILE A 56 -55.14 -28.22 2.65
CA ILE A 56 -54.00 -29.13 2.78
C ILE A 56 -53.47 -29.21 4.21
N TYR A 57 -54.16 -28.56 5.15
CA TYR A 57 -53.69 -28.42 6.53
C TYR A 57 -53.45 -29.76 7.23
N SER A 58 -54.26 -30.78 6.96
CA SER A 58 -54.06 -32.13 7.50
C SER A 58 -52.75 -32.77 7.03
N GLU A 59 -52.33 -32.49 5.79
CA GLU A 59 -51.08 -33.00 5.25
C GLU A 59 -49.87 -32.23 5.82
N LEU A 60 -49.98 -30.90 5.93
CA LEU A 60 -48.97 -30.07 6.58
C LEU A 60 -48.77 -30.45 8.06
N LEU A 61 -49.86 -30.70 8.80
CA LEU A 61 -49.81 -31.21 10.17
C LEU A 61 -49.13 -32.59 10.27
N ALA A 62 -49.45 -33.50 9.34
CA ALA A 62 -48.83 -34.82 9.30
C ALA A 62 -47.32 -34.72 9.02
N ASN A 63 -46.93 -33.76 8.19
CA ASN A 63 -45.53 -33.47 7.88
C ASN A 63 -44.79 -32.87 9.09
N ALA A 64 -45.38 -31.84 9.74
CA ALA A 64 -44.74 -31.09 10.82
C ALA A 64 -44.82 -31.77 12.19
N GLY A 65 -45.73 -32.73 12.39
CA GLY A 65 -45.95 -33.38 13.68
C GLY A 65 -46.73 -32.54 14.70
N GLY A 66 -47.24 -31.37 14.28
CA GLY A 66 -47.99 -30.41 15.11
C GLY A 66 -48.43 -29.18 14.29
N ASP A 67 -49.20 -28.28 14.91
CA ASP A 67 -49.53 -26.97 14.30
C ASP A 67 -48.25 -26.15 14.13
N ILE A 68 -48.09 -25.51 12.97
CA ILE A 68 -46.94 -24.67 12.65
C ILE A 68 -47.34 -23.23 12.97
N ASN A 69 -47.08 -22.77 14.19
CA ASN A 69 -47.30 -21.38 14.59
C ASN A 69 -45.96 -20.70 14.89
N VAL A 70 -45.65 -19.64 14.14
CA VAL A 70 -44.37 -18.93 14.31
C VAL A 70 -44.30 -18.17 15.64
N PHE A 71 -45.45 -17.79 16.22
CA PHE A 71 -45.49 -17.12 17.52
C PHE A 71 -45.25 -18.06 18.71
N ASP A 72 -45.41 -19.38 18.55
CA ASP A 72 -45.09 -20.35 19.61
C ASP A 72 -43.59 -20.29 19.98
N ALA A 73 -42.74 -19.93 19.02
CA ALA A 73 -41.30 -19.74 19.23
C ALA A 73 -40.99 -18.55 20.17
N LEU A 74 -41.92 -17.59 20.34
CA LEU A 74 -41.76 -16.49 21.29
C LEU A 74 -41.90 -16.97 22.74
N GLU A 75 -42.79 -17.94 22.98
CA GLU A 75 -43.15 -18.45 24.30
C GLU A 75 -42.27 -19.64 24.72
N ASN A 76 -41.92 -20.52 23.78
CA ASN A 76 -41.21 -21.75 24.04
C ASN A 76 -39.75 -21.73 23.57
N LYS A 77 -38.83 -21.43 24.49
CA LYS A 77 -37.38 -21.41 24.25
C LYS A 77 -36.76 -22.77 23.86
N HIS A 78 -37.51 -23.87 23.97
CA HIS A 78 -37.04 -25.21 23.61
C HIS A 78 -37.36 -25.60 22.16
N MET A 79 -38.11 -24.77 21.41
CA MET A 79 -38.32 -24.99 19.99
C MET A 79 -37.04 -24.69 19.21
N ASN A 80 -36.68 -25.55 18.26
CA ASN A 80 -35.58 -25.29 17.35
C ASN A 80 -36.00 -24.21 16.34
N ALA A 81 -35.67 -22.95 16.64
CA ALA A 81 -36.01 -21.79 15.82
C ALA A 81 -35.32 -21.79 14.44
N ALA A 82 -34.30 -22.63 14.23
CA ALA A 82 -33.62 -22.80 12.95
C ALA A 82 -34.36 -23.77 12.01
N ASN A 83 -35.32 -24.56 12.53
CA ASN A 83 -36.09 -25.49 11.71
C ASN A 83 -36.85 -24.72 10.61
N ALA A 84 -36.63 -25.10 9.35
CA ALA A 84 -37.23 -24.49 8.17
C ALA A 84 -38.77 -24.36 8.23
N LEU A 85 -39.46 -25.27 8.93
CA LEU A 85 -40.91 -25.18 9.18
C LEU A 85 -41.32 -23.88 9.86
N LEU A 86 -40.48 -23.37 10.77
CA LEU A 86 -40.74 -22.15 11.54
C LEU A 86 -39.92 -20.97 11.02
N SER A 87 -38.65 -21.19 10.66
CA SER A 87 -37.73 -20.12 10.32
C SER A 87 -38.05 -19.45 8.99
N VAL A 88 -38.50 -20.19 7.97
CA VAL A 88 -38.87 -19.61 6.66
C VAL A 88 -40.07 -18.66 6.78
N PRO A 89 -41.24 -19.08 7.31
CA PRO A 89 -42.35 -18.16 7.53
C PRO A 89 -42.06 -17.13 8.62
N GLY A 90 -41.31 -17.48 9.68
CA GLY A 90 -41.00 -16.60 10.80
C GLY A 90 -40.11 -15.41 10.43
N ILE A 91 -39.03 -15.65 9.68
CA ILE A 91 -38.17 -14.58 9.14
C ILE A 91 -38.96 -13.70 8.17
N THR A 92 -39.76 -14.31 7.29
CA THR A 92 -40.62 -13.57 6.35
C THR A 92 -41.57 -12.63 7.11
N LEU A 93 -42.23 -13.12 8.16
CA LEU A 93 -43.15 -12.34 8.98
C LEU A 93 -42.44 -11.22 9.75
N ALA A 94 -41.25 -11.49 10.32
CA ALA A 94 -40.45 -10.49 11.01
C ALA A 94 -39.99 -9.37 10.06
N GLN A 95 -39.54 -9.70 8.86
CA GLN A 95 -39.15 -8.72 7.84
C GLN A 95 -40.33 -7.88 7.35
N PHE A 96 -41.48 -8.53 7.13
CA PHE A 96 -42.72 -7.82 6.81
C PHE A 96 -43.12 -6.85 7.92
N GLY A 97 -43.05 -7.28 9.18
CA GLY A 97 -43.30 -6.43 10.34
C GLY A 97 -42.34 -5.26 10.45
N ALA A 98 -41.05 -5.47 10.16
CA ALA A 98 -40.05 -4.38 10.12
C ALA A 98 -40.40 -3.32 9.06
N VAL A 99 -40.91 -3.72 7.89
CA VAL A 99 -41.35 -2.77 6.86
C VAL A 99 -42.66 -2.08 7.25
N ARG A 100 -43.59 -2.78 7.90
CA ARG A 100 -44.82 -2.15 8.42
C ARG A 100 -44.49 -1.09 9.47
N ASP A 101 -43.63 -1.41 10.42
CA ASP A 101 -43.12 -0.47 11.42
C ASP A 101 -42.42 0.73 10.77
N LEU A 102 -41.55 0.51 9.77
CA LEU A 102 -40.92 1.58 9.00
C LEU A 102 -41.96 2.53 8.37
N THR A 103 -43.05 2.00 7.82
CA THR A 103 -44.15 2.83 7.28
C THR A 103 -44.94 3.55 8.36
N ASN A 104 -45.13 2.95 9.54
CA ASN A 104 -45.80 3.58 10.68
C ASN A 104 -44.96 4.75 11.23
N LEU A 105 -43.64 4.65 11.13
CA LEU A 105 -42.68 5.70 11.49
C LEU A 105 -42.53 6.81 10.43
N GLY A 106 -43.27 6.74 9.32
CA GLY A 106 -43.39 7.84 8.35
C GLY A 106 -42.76 7.59 6.98
N TYR A 107 -42.13 6.43 6.74
CA TYR A 107 -41.64 6.09 5.41
C TYR A 107 -42.80 5.88 4.42
N ASN A 108 -42.75 6.54 3.26
CA ASN A 108 -43.85 6.55 2.29
C ASN A 108 -43.38 6.08 0.91
N PHE A 109 -43.77 4.86 0.52
CA PHE A 109 -43.40 4.28 -0.78
C PHE A 109 -43.76 5.13 -2.02
N GLU A 110 -44.81 5.97 -1.95
CA GLU A 110 -45.20 6.82 -3.08
C GLU A 110 -44.34 8.09 -3.20
N VAL A 111 -43.68 8.47 -2.11
CA VAL A 111 -42.77 9.62 -2.02
C VAL A 111 -41.33 9.15 -2.18
N ASN A 112 -40.90 8.19 -1.36
CA ASN A 112 -39.54 7.68 -1.28
C ASN A 112 -39.13 6.86 -2.51
N LYS A 113 -39.98 5.95 -3.00
CA LYS A 113 -39.75 5.13 -4.20
C LYS A 113 -38.37 4.44 -4.23
N PRO A 114 -38.18 3.32 -3.52
CA PRO A 114 -36.91 2.60 -3.53
C PRO A 114 -36.54 2.19 -4.97
N CYS A 115 -35.28 2.39 -5.37
CA CYS A 115 -34.79 2.06 -6.70
C CYS A 115 -34.63 0.54 -6.89
N ALA A 116 -34.36 -0.19 -5.80
CA ALA A 116 -34.27 -1.64 -5.78
C ALA A 116 -34.87 -2.22 -4.49
N VAL A 117 -35.42 -3.43 -4.61
CA VAL A 117 -35.92 -4.23 -3.49
C VAL A 117 -35.38 -5.64 -3.68
N LEU A 118 -34.35 -5.99 -2.91
CA LEU A 118 -33.57 -7.22 -3.08
C LEU A 118 -33.69 -8.13 -1.85
N GLY A 119 -33.61 -9.43 -2.08
CA GLY A 119 -33.62 -10.42 -1.02
C GLY A 119 -32.41 -11.34 -1.11
N HIS A 120 -31.67 -11.47 -0.01
CA HIS A 120 -30.62 -12.46 0.14
C HIS A 120 -31.23 -13.80 0.54
N SER A 121 -30.96 -14.86 -0.22
CA SER A 121 -31.55 -16.18 0.01
C SER A 121 -33.08 -16.07 0.11
N GLN A 122 -33.69 -16.52 1.21
CA GLN A 122 -35.13 -16.44 1.41
C GLN A 122 -35.71 -15.03 1.57
N GLY A 123 -34.88 -14.01 1.80
CA GLY A 123 -35.33 -12.61 1.87
C GLY A 123 -36.05 -12.16 0.59
N VAL A 124 -35.93 -12.93 -0.51
CA VAL A 124 -36.69 -12.71 -1.76
C VAL A 124 -38.20 -12.72 -1.53
N ILE A 125 -38.70 -13.50 -0.57
CA ILE A 125 -40.14 -13.56 -0.25
C ILE A 125 -40.61 -12.21 0.32
N ALA A 126 -39.87 -11.63 1.28
CA ALA A 126 -40.16 -10.32 1.83
C ALA A 126 -40.01 -9.21 0.77
N ALA A 127 -39.01 -9.33 -0.11
CA ALA A 127 -38.86 -8.41 -1.24
C ALA A 127 -40.09 -8.43 -2.16
N GLU A 128 -40.65 -9.60 -2.48
CA GLU A 128 -41.89 -9.73 -3.25
C GLU A 128 -43.12 -9.16 -2.50
N MET A 129 -43.20 -9.28 -1.18
CA MET A 129 -44.26 -8.63 -0.39
C MET A 129 -44.21 -7.10 -0.51
N VAL A 130 -43.01 -6.53 -0.48
CA VAL A 130 -42.81 -5.09 -0.69
C VAL A 130 -43.14 -4.68 -2.12
N LYS A 131 -42.74 -5.46 -3.13
CA LYS A 131 -43.11 -5.21 -4.54
C LYS A 131 -44.62 -5.29 -4.75
N ALA A 132 -45.30 -6.25 -4.10
CA ALA A 132 -46.76 -6.34 -4.10
C ALA A 132 -47.40 -5.08 -3.49
N ARG A 133 -46.86 -4.59 -2.37
CA ARG A 133 -47.29 -3.32 -1.75
C ARG A 133 -47.07 -2.12 -2.67
N ILE A 134 -45.92 -2.02 -3.34
CA ILE A 134 -45.61 -0.93 -4.28
C ILE A 134 -46.59 -0.96 -5.45
N LYS A 135 -46.81 -2.14 -6.04
CA LYS A 135 -47.75 -2.35 -7.16
C LYS A 135 -49.20 -1.99 -6.79
N ALA A 136 -49.64 -2.39 -5.61
CA ALA A 136 -51.02 -2.16 -5.14
C ALA A 136 -51.26 -0.75 -4.59
N LYS A 137 -50.20 0.01 -4.30
CA LYS A 137 -50.21 1.35 -3.69
C LYS A 137 -50.89 1.45 -2.30
N SER A 138 -51.24 0.32 -1.69
CA SER A 138 -51.86 0.25 -0.36
C SER A 138 -51.62 -1.11 0.28
N TRP A 139 -51.38 -1.14 1.59
CA TRP A 139 -51.24 -2.37 2.37
C TRP A 139 -52.53 -3.18 2.36
N GLN A 140 -53.68 -2.51 2.51
CA GLN A 140 -55.00 -3.15 2.46
C GLN A 140 -55.28 -3.81 1.10
N LYS A 141 -54.89 -3.17 -0.01
CA LYS A 141 -55.07 -3.75 -1.36
C LYS A 141 -54.08 -4.87 -1.65
N ALA A 142 -52.89 -4.82 -1.09
CA ALA A 142 -51.88 -5.87 -1.22
C ALA A 142 -52.15 -7.06 -0.28
N ARG A 143 -53.07 -6.93 0.69
CA ARG A 143 -53.26 -7.89 1.79
C ARG A 143 -53.42 -9.33 1.32
N ALA A 144 -54.33 -9.60 0.40
CA ALA A 144 -54.55 -10.95 -0.11
C ALA A 144 -53.30 -11.56 -0.77
N GLN A 145 -52.52 -10.74 -1.50
CA GLN A 145 -51.28 -11.17 -2.13
C GLN A 145 -50.16 -11.41 -1.09
N ILE A 146 -50.10 -10.60 -0.02
CA ILE A 146 -49.14 -10.77 1.07
C ILE A 146 -49.47 -12.04 1.88
N GLU A 147 -50.75 -12.28 2.18
CA GLU A 147 -51.22 -13.50 2.84
C GLU A 147 -50.89 -14.75 1.99
N GLU A 148 -51.05 -14.66 0.65
CA GLU A 148 -50.64 -15.73 -0.29
C GLU A 148 -49.11 -15.95 -0.28
N LEU A 149 -48.30 -14.89 -0.32
CA LEU A 149 -46.83 -15.01 -0.25
C LEU A 149 -46.36 -15.62 1.08
N LEU A 150 -47.01 -15.25 2.20
CA LEU A 150 -46.73 -15.84 3.51
C LEU A 150 -47.15 -17.32 3.55
N ALA A 151 -48.30 -17.66 2.95
CA ALA A 151 -48.73 -19.05 2.81
C ALA A 151 -47.73 -19.88 1.99
N ILE A 152 -47.20 -19.33 0.90
CA ILE A 152 -46.13 -19.95 0.11
C ILE A 152 -44.85 -20.15 0.97
N ALA A 153 -44.49 -19.19 1.83
CA ALA A 153 -43.35 -19.35 2.74
C ALA A 153 -43.50 -20.55 3.68
N TYR A 154 -44.71 -20.80 4.21
CA TYR A 154 -45.02 -22.01 4.98
C TYR A 154 -44.85 -23.28 4.15
N LEU A 155 -45.30 -23.29 2.89
CA LEU A 155 -45.12 -24.44 1.98
C LEU A 155 -43.64 -24.71 1.70
N ILE A 156 -42.85 -23.67 1.43
CA ILE A 156 -41.41 -23.78 1.17
C ILE A 156 -40.70 -24.38 2.39
N GLY A 157 -40.96 -23.86 3.58
CA GLY A 157 -40.39 -24.38 4.83
C GLY A 157 -40.76 -25.84 5.08
N ALA A 158 -42.03 -26.19 4.88
CA ALA A 158 -42.52 -27.55 5.07
C ALA A 158 -41.99 -28.56 4.05
N ALA A 159 -41.90 -28.17 2.78
CA ALA A 159 -41.41 -29.04 1.72
C ALA A 159 -39.90 -29.22 1.84
N GLY A 160 -39.15 -28.16 2.16
CA GLY A 160 -37.72 -28.21 2.40
C GLY A 160 -37.36 -29.11 3.59
N ASP A 161 -38.06 -28.97 4.71
CA ASP A 161 -37.87 -29.85 5.87
C ASP A 161 -38.22 -31.32 5.55
N ARG A 162 -39.34 -31.55 4.85
CA ARG A 162 -39.76 -32.90 4.42
C ARG A 162 -38.70 -33.56 3.54
N GLU A 163 -38.24 -32.86 2.51
CA GLU A 163 -37.23 -33.38 1.57
C GLU A 163 -35.88 -33.62 2.27
N SER A 164 -35.45 -32.68 3.13
CA SER A 164 -34.23 -32.83 3.93
C SER A 164 -34.29 -34.09 4.80
N ARG A 165 -35.44 -34.36 5.45
CA ARG A 165 -35.65 -35.61 6.21
C ARG A 165 -35.67 -36.86 5.32
N MET A 166 -36.28 -36.79 4.12
CA MET A 166 -36.29 -37.91 3.16
C MET A 166 -34.89 -38.22 2.62
N LEU A 167 -34.03 -37.21 2.51
CA LEU A 167 -32.61 -37.35 2.18
C LEU A 167 -31.75 -37.71 3.40
N GLU A 168 -32.33 -37.89 4.59
CA GLU A 168 -31.62 -38.19 5.83
C GLU A 168 -30.58 -37.12 6.22
N ILE A 169 -30.87 -35.86 5.90
CA ILE A 169 -30.08 -34.68 6.27
C ILE A 169 -30.65 -34.12 7.57
N THR A 170 -29.81 -34.06 8.61
CA THR A 170 -30.19 -33.54 9.93
C THR A 170 -29.44 -32.26 10.23
N GLY A 171 -30.10 -31.30 10.91
CA GLY A 171 -29.53 -30.01 11.31
C GLY A 171 -29.48 -29.80 12.82
N ASP A 172 -29.69 -30.84 13.64
CA ASP A 172 -29.77 -30.74 15.10
C ASP A 172 -28.40 -30.91 15.80
N GLY A 173 -27.29 -30.81 15.05
CA GLY A 173 -25.92 -31.00 15.54
C GLY A 173 -25.00 -29.81 15.24
N GLU A 174 -23.76 -29.88 15.73
CA GLU A 174 -22.73 -28.84 15.46
C GLU A 174 -22.36 -28.74 13.97
N HIS A 175 -22.61 -29.79 13.19
CA HIS A 175 -22.41 -29.82 11.76
C HIS A 175 -23.76 -29.75 11.06
N THR A 176 -23.99 -28.65 10.36
CA THR A 176 -25.23 -28.39 9.61
C THR A 176 -25.01 -28.59 8.10
N PRO A 177 -26.08 -28.68 7.30
CA PRO A 177 -25.98 -28.89 5.84
C PRO A 177 -25.41 -27.71 5.04
N MET A 178 -25.09 -26.57 5.67
CA MET A 178 -24.50 -25.43 4.98
C MET A 178 -23.26 -24.89 5.71
N LEU A 179 -22.16 -24.75 4.97
CA LEU A 179 -20.88 -24.27 5.48
C LEU A 179 -20.48 -22.95 4.80
N SER A 180 -20.35 -21.90 5.59
CA SER A 180 -19.79 -20.62 5.17
C SER A 180 -18.26 -20.66 5.22
N LEU A 181 -17.61 -20.35 4.10
CA LEU A 181 -16.17 -20.26 3.94
C LEU A 181 -15.76 -18.82 3.62
N LYS A 182 -15.31 -18.08 4.63
CA LYS A 182 -14.76 -16.72 4.51
C LYS A 182 -13.27 -16.80 4.15
N GLY A 183 -12.80 -15.93 3.25
CA GLY A 183 -11.43 -15.94 2.73
C GLY A 183 -11.20 -16.96 1.60
N VAL A 184 -12.26 -17.46 0.97
CA VAL A 184 -12.21 -18.48 -0.09
C VAL A 184 -12.91 -17.98 -1.35
N THR A 185 -12.21 -17.96 -2.48
CA THR A 185 -12.82 -17.62 -3.77
C THR A 185 -13.63 -18.79 -4.32
N LYS A 186 -14.55 -18.52 -5.26
CA LYS A 186 -15.31 -19.57 -5.96
C LYS A 186 -14.40 -20.67 -6.53
N LYS A 187 -13.32 -20.28 -7.23
CA LYS A 187 -12.35 -21.20 -7.83
C LYS A 187 -11.62 -22.05 -6.78
N GLN A 188 -11.28 -21.46 -5.63
CA GLN A 188 -10.68 -22.18 -4.52
C GLN A 188 -11.65 -23.18 -3.89
N ALA A 189 -12.92 -22.80 -3.71
CA ALA A 189 -13.96 -23.68 -3.20
C ALA A 189 -14.20 -24.88 -4.14
N GLU A 190 -14.28 -24.65 -5.45
CA GLU A 190 -14.37 -25.72 -6.46
C GLU A 190 -13.20 -26.69 -6.35
N ALA A 191 -11.97 -26.18 -6.16
CA ALA A 191 -10.78 -27.01 -5.98
C ALA A 191 -10.79 -27.80 -4.67
N LEU A 192 -11.35 -27.26 -3.58
CA LEU A 192 -11.53 -27.98 -2.32
C LEU A 192 -12.56 -29.10 -2.47
N ILE A 193 -13.72 -28.80 -3.08
CA ILE A 193 -14.79 -29.77 -3.34
C ILE A 193 -14.24 -30.93 -4.19
N SER A 194 -13.46 -30.64 -5.25
CA SER A 194 -12.91 -31.68 -6.12
C SER A 194 -11.87 -32.59 -5.44
N ARG A 195 -11.29 -32.18 -4.31
CA ARG A 195 -10.32 -32.98 -3.54
C ARG A 195 -10.97 -33.99 -2.62
N VAL A 196 -12.28 -33.88 -2.38
CA VAL A 196 -13.02 -34.84 -1.56
C VAL A 196 -13.21 -36.14 -2.34
N GLU A 197 -12.53 -37.21 -1.92
CA GLU A 197 -12.51 -38.49 -2.66
C GLU A 197 -13.86 -39.23 -2.67
N ARG A 198 -14.68 -39.03 -1.63
CA ARG A 198 -16.00 -39.69 -1.47
C ARG A 198 -16.97 -38.71 -0.84
N THR A 199 -17.94 -38.26 -1.63
CA THR A 199 -19.10 -37.52 -1.12
C THR A 199 -20.29 -38.45 -0.98
N ARG A 200 -21.15 -38.20 0.01
CA ARG A 200 -22.43 -38.90 0.16
C ARG A 200 -23.42 -38.44 -0.91
N GLY A 201 -23.37 -37.16 -1.29
CA GLY A 201 -24.14 -36.61 -2.40
C GLY A 201 -23.45 -35.46 -3.11
N GLU A 202 -24.26 -34.60 -3.73
CA GLU A 202 -23.78 -33.42 -4.44
C GLU A 202 -23.43 -32.31 -3.43
N VAL A 203 -22.25 -31.71 -3.59
CA VAL A 203 -21.85 -30.49 -2.88
C VAL A 203 -21.91 -29.34 -3.86
N SER A 204 -22.78 -28.38 -3.59
CA SER A 204 -22.98 -27.21 -4.45
C SER A 204 -22.53 -25.93 -3.78
N ILE A 205 -22.06 -24.97 -4.57
CA ILE A 205 -21.83 -23.59 -4.09
C ILE A 205 -23.19 -22.90 -4.10
N ALA A 206 -23.81 -22.83 -2.92
CA ALA A 206 -25.15 -22.30 -2.69
C ALA A 206 -25.19 -20.77 -2.78
N VAL A 207 -24.23 -20.09 -2.16
CA VAL A 207 -24.21 -18.62 -2.08
C VAL A 207 -22.80 -18.08 -2.31
N LYS A 208 -22.69 -17.02 -3.12
CA LYS A 208 -21.51 -16.16 -3.21
C LYS A 208 -21.85 -14.81 -2.58
N ASN A 209 -21.35 -14.61 -1.36
CA ASN A 209 -21.56 -13.37 -0.59
C ASN A 209 -20.62 -12.26 -1.04
N ALA A 210 -19.36 -12.61 -1.36
CA ALA A 210 -18.33 -11.70 -1.87
C ALA A 210 -17.34 -12.48 -2.76
N TYR A 211 -16.35 -11.78 -3.34
CA TYR A 211 -15.32 -12.42 -4.17
C TYR A 211 -14.59 -13.58 -3.45
N ASN A 212 -14.29 -13.40 -2.16
CA ASN A 212 -13.63 -14.36 -1.29
C ASN A 212 -14.54 -14.86 -0.15
N HIS A 213 -15.86 -14.88 -0.32
CA HIS A 213 -16.78 -15.43 0.68
C HIS A 213 -17.89 -16.22 0.00
N VAL A 214 -17.86 -17.53 0.18
CA VAL A 214 -18.84 -18.46 -0.38
C VAL A 214 -19.50 -19.29 0.72
N VAL A 215 -20.68 -19.82 0.43
CA VAL A 215 -21.38 -20.80 1.24
C VAL A 215 -21.63 -22.02 0.36
N ILE A 216 -21.28 -23.19 0.86
CA ILE A 216 -21.55 -24.48 0.22
C ILE A 216 -22.70 -25.19 0.93
N ALA A 217 -23.45 -26.01 0.20
CA ALA A 217 -24.56 -26.79 0.71
C ALA A 217 -24.43 -28.27 0.29
N GLY A 218 -24.86 -29.17 1.17
CA GLY A 218 -24.86 -30.61 0.93
C GLY A 218 -25.13 -31.40 2.21
N TYR A 219 -24.65 -32.64 2.26
CA TYR A 219 -24.72 -33.44 3.48
C TYR A 219 -23.74 -32.88 4.54
N PRO A 220 -24.09 -32.89 5.84
CA PRO A 220 -23.20 -32.43 6.91
C PRO A 220 -21.82 -33.12 6.90
N GLU A 221 -21.77 -34.42 6.56
CA GLU A 221 -20.52 -35.18 6.45
C GLU A 221 -19.64 -34.67 5.29
N ASP A 222 -20.26 -34.26 4.18
CA ASP A 222 -19.55 -33.71 3.02
C ASP A 222 -19.03 -32.30 3.32
N MET A 223 -19.79 -31.49 4.07
CA MET A 223 -19.34 -30.18 4.56
C MET A 223 -18.11 -30.32 5.46
N GLU A 224 -18.13 -31.29 6.36
CA GLU A 224 -16.98 -31.63 7.21
C GLU A 224 -15.77 -32.07 6.36
N ALA A 225 -15.99 -32.89 5.33
CA ALA A 225 -14.92 -33.30 4.42
C ALA A 225 -14.28 -32.10 3.70
N VAL A 226 -15.09 -31.14 3.20
CA VAL A 226 -14.57 -29.92 2.57
C VAL A 226 -13.83 -29.03 3.60
N ALA A 227 -14.37 -28.88 4.80
CA ALA A 227 -13.68 -28.15 5.89
C ALA A 227 -12.33 -28.78 6.24
N ASN A 228 -12.25 -30.11 6.25
CA ASN A 228 -11.01 -30.85 6.46
C ASN A 228 -9.99 -30.62 5.32
N GLU A 229 -10.43 -30.58 4.07
CA GLU A 229 -9.56 -30.20 2.94
C GLU A 229 -9.05 -28.77 3.05
N ALA A 230 -9.90 -27.82 3.47
CA ALA A 230 -9.49 -26.44 3.74
C ALA A 230 -8.42 -26.36 4.84
N GLN A 231 -8.56 -27.15 5.91
CA GLN A 231 -7.55 -27.24 6.97
C GLN A 231 -6.24 -27.90 6.50
N LYS A 232 -6.31 -28.93 5.64
CA LYS A 232 -5.12 -29.54 5.03
C LYS A 232 -4.39 -28.53 4.16
N GLU A 233 -5.11 -27.76 3.33
CA GLU A 233 -4.51 -26.71 2.51
C GLU A 233 -3.93 -25.58 3.38
N THR A 234 -4.60 -25.21 4.47
CA THR A 234 -4.04 -24.25 5.45
C THR A 234 -2.69 -24.71 5.98
N LYS A 235 -2.58 -25.98 6.39
CA LYS A 235 -1.31 -26.57 6.86
C LYS A 235 -0.27 -26.62 5.75
N ARG A 236 -0.67 -26.94 4.51
CA ARG A 236 0.23 -26.95 3.35
C ARG A 236 0.75 -25.54 3.01
N SER A 237 -0.13 -24.56 2.92
CA SER A 237 0.19 -23.15 2.67
C SER A 237 1.13 -22.60 3.75
N LYS A 238 0.83 -22.83 5.03
CA LYS A 238 1.70 -22.47 6.16
C LYS A 238 3.09 -23.10 6.04
N LYS A 239 3.15 -24.40 5.71
CA LYS A 239 4.42 -25.11 5.50
C LYS A 239 5.21 -24.53 4.33
N LEU A 240 4.55 -24.20 3.21
CA LEU A 240 5.21 -23.57 2.06
C LEU A 240 5.76 -22.19 2.40
N ARG A 241 5.04 -21.41 3.21
CA ARG A 241 5.47 -20.10 3.70
C ARG A 241 6.65 -20.20 4.67
N GLU A 242 6.61 -21.13 5.62
CA GLU A 242 7.70 -21.43 6.58
C GLU A 242 8.96 -21.93 5.89
N MET A 243 8.81 -22.77 4.86
CA MET A 243 9.91 -23.25 4.02
C MET A 243 10.38 -22.19 3.01
N LYS A 244 9.81 -20.98 3.02
CA LYS A 244 10.17 -19.88 2.11
C LYS A 244 10.08 -20.29 0.63
N VAL A 245 9.03 -21.04 0.28
CA VAL A 245 8.75 -21.50 -1.09
C VAL A 245 7.76 -20.57 -1.78
N ARG A 246 6.78 -20.06 -1.03
CA ARG A 246 5.73 -19.16 -1.53
C ARG A 246 5.58 -17.98 -0.56
N GLY A 247 5.45 -16.77 -1.10
CA GLY A 247 5.09 -15.56 -0.35
C GLY A 247 3.58 -15.30 -0.36
N GLY A 248 3.19 -14.10 0.03
CA GLY A 248 1.79 -13.70 0.20
C GLY A 248 1.16 -14.25 1.49
N ALA A 249 -0.13 -13.95 1.65
CA ALA A 249 -0.91 -14.42 2.77
C ALA A 249 -1.03 -15.95 2.79
N VAL A 250 -0.90 -16.53 3.99
CA VAL A 250 -1.22 -17.95 4.19
C VAL A 250 -2.71 -18.15 3.98
N PHE A 251 -3.09 -19.15 3.18
CA PHE A 251 -4.48 -19.54 3.04
C PHE A 251 -5.00 -20.02 4.40
N ALA A 252 -5.86 -19.22 5.03
CA ALA A 252 -6.36 -19.44 6.37
C ALA A 252 -7.86 -19.05 6.44
N PRO A 253 -8.74 -19.79 5.76
CA PRO A 253 -10.15 -19.46 5.71
C PRO A 253 -10.81 -19.68 7.06
N VAL A 254 -11.89 -18.92 7.29
CA VAL A 254 -12.77 -19.14 8.46
C VAL A 254 -13.97 -19.93 7.99
N ALA A 255 -14.09 -21.16 8.50
CA ALA A 255 -15.18 -22.08 8.23
C ALA A 255 -16.20 -22.02 9.37
N GLU A 256 -17.44 -21.67 9.05
CA GLU A 256 -18.55 -21.51 10.01
C GLU A 256 -19.78 -22.25 9.48
N TYR A 257 -20.30 -23.19 10.26
CA TYR A 257 -21.57 -23.86 9.95
C TYR A 257 -22.71 -22.87 10.20
N LEU A 258 -23.62 -22.75 9.23
CA LEU A 258 -24.79 -21.88 9.36
C LEU A 258 -25.86 -22.60 10.19
N ASP A 259 -26.58 -21.87 11.03
CA ASP A 259 -27.64 -22.44 11.87
C ASP A 259 -28.91 -22.64 11.04
N VAL A 260 -28.92 -23.73 10.26
CA VAL A 260 -29.98 -24.10 9.31
C VAL A 260 -30.18 -25.61 9.29
N THR A 261 -31.42 -26.05 9.05
CA THR A 261 -31.75 -27.50 9.00
C THR A 261 -31.85 -28.08 7.60
N VAL A 262 -31.76 -27.25 6.56
CA VAL A 262 -32.01 -27.60 5.15
C VAL A 262 -30.83 -27.13 4.28
N PRO A 263 -30.37 -27.91 3.29
CA PRO A 263 -29.32 -27.50 2.34
C PRO A 263 -29.88 -26.54 1.28
N PHE A 264 -30.24 -25.31 1.67
CA PHE A 264 -30.80 -24.32 0.76
C PHE A 264 -29.89 -24.03 -0.45
N HIS A 265 -30.52 -23.63 -1.57
CA HIS A 265 -29.86 -23.37 -2.85
C HIS A 265 -29.05 -24.58 -3.39
N SER A 266 -29.63 -25.77 -3.27
CA SER A 266 -29.03 -27.02 -3.72
C SER A 266 -29.93 -27.74 -4.71
N PRO A 267 -29.38 -28.31 -5.80
CA PRO A 267 -30.13 -29.18 -6.73
C PRO A 267 -30.83 -30.36 -6.03
N MET A 268 -30.36 -30.75 -4.84
CA MET A 268 -30.96 -31.80 -4.01
C MET A 268 -32.41 -31.51 -3.61
N LEU A 269 -32.83 -30.23 -3.59
CA LEU A 269 -34.17 -29.83 -3.17
C LEU A 269 -35.15 -29.64 -4.32
N GLN A 270 -34.82 -30.09 -5.54
CA GLN A 270 -35.73 -29.97 -6.68
C GLN A 270 -37.09 -30.64 -6.43
N SER A 271 -37.12 -31.80 -5.77
CA SER A 271 -38.36 -32.49 -5.40
C SER A 271 -39.22 -31.66 -4.44
N ALA A 272 -38.59 -30.89 -3.55
CA ALA A 272 -39.30 -30.00 -2.64
C ALA A 272 -40.01 -28.87 -3.41
N VAL A 273 -39.39 -28.33 -4.47
CA VAL A 273 -40.04 -27.34 -5.36
C VAL A 273 -41.30 -27.91 -6.00
N GLU A 274 -41.24 -29.15 -6.51
CA GLU A 274 -42.43 -29.81 -7.08
C GLU A 274 -43.52 -30.02 -6.02
N GLN A 275 -43.15 -30.40 -4.80
CA GLN A 275 -44.10 -30.56 -3.69
C GLN A 275 -44.76 -29.22 -3.30
N VAL A 276 -44.01 -28.12 -3.27
CA VAL A 276 -44.58 -26.77 -3.04
C VAL A 276 -45.62 -26.43 -4.09
N VAL A 277 -45.36 -26.75 -5.36
CA VAL A 277 -46.29 -26.45 -6.46
C VAL A 277 -47.55 -27.30 -6.38
N GLU A 278 -47.42 -28.58 -6.01
CA GLU A 278 -48.56 -29.47 -5.77
C GLU A 278 -49.45 -28.94 -4.63
N TRP A 279 -48.85 -28.63 -3.48
CA TRP A 279 -49.56 -28.06 -2.34
C TRP A 279 -50.18 -26.69 -2.65
N ALA A 280 -49.48 -25.83 -3.38
CA ALA A 280 -50.00 -24.54 -3.82
C ALA A 280 -51.24 -24.72 -4.72
N ASN A 281 -51.20 -25.68 -5.65
CA ASN A 281 -52.33 -25.99 -6.53
C ASN A 281 -53.54 -26.49 -5.74
N GLU A 282 -53.34 -27.37 -4.76
CA GLU A 282 -54.43 -27.90 -3.92
C GLU A 282 -55.02 -26.84 -2.97
N ALA A 283 -54.19 -25.95 -2.45
CA ALA A 283 -54.62 -24.81 -1.64
C ALA A 283 -55.27 -23.68 -2.47
N GLY A 284 -55.23 -23.77 -3.81
CA GLY A 284 -55.77 -22.74 -4.71
C GLY A 284 -54.91 -21.47 -4.81
N LEU A 285 -53.62 -21.57 -4.48
CA LEU A 285 -52.63 -20.51 -4.60
C LEU A 285 -52.06 -20.41 -6.03
N ASN A 286 -51.41 -19.30 -6.34
CA ASN A 286 -50.73 -19.10 -7.61
C ASN A 286 -49.49 -20.01 -7.73
N THR A 287 -49.62 -21.08 -8.51
CA THR A 287 -48.57 -22.08 -8.73
C THR A 287 -47.32 -21.54 -9.43
N THR A 288 -47.45 -20.51 -10.27
CA THR A 288 -46.30 -19.87 -10.93
C THR A 288 -45.45 -19.14 -9.90
N VAL A 289 -46.08 -18.29 -9.07
CA VAL A 289 -45.38 -17.56 -8.00
C VAL A 289 -44.79 -18.52 -6.97
N ALA A 290 -45.54 -19.56 -6.60
CA ALA A 290 -45.06 -20.60 -5.67
C ALA A 290 -43.81 -21.31 -6.20
N ARG A 291 -43.79 -21.66 -7.50
CA ARG A 291 -42.62 -22.27 -8.15
C ARG A 291 -41.42 -21.33 -8.16
N GLU A 292 -41.62 -20.08 -8.61
CA GLU A 292 -40.55 -19.09 -8.73
C GLU A 292 -39.87 -18.84 -7.38
N LEU A 293 -40.65 -18.67 -6.30
CA LEU A 293 -40.12 -18.47 -4.96
C LEU A 293 -39.49 -19.74 -4.39
N ALA A 294 -40.12 -20.91 -4.56
CA ALA A 294 -39.56 -22.16 -4.09
C ALA A 294 -38.22 -22.47 -4.77
N ASP A 295 -38.11 -22.24 -6.08
CA ASP A 295 -36.88 -22.43 -6.84
C ASP A 295 -35.79 -21.45 -6.38
N ALA A 296 -36.11 -20.17 -6.23
CA ALA A 296 -35.18 -19.14 -5.77
C ALA A 296 -34.62 -19.41 -4.36
N VAL A 297 -35.41 -20.02 -3.47
CA VAL A 297 -35.02 -20.30 -2.08
C VAL A 297 -34.36 -21.67 -1.92
N LEU A 298 -34.88 -22.71 -2.57
CA LEU A 298 -34.46 -24.09 -2.35
C LEU A 298 -33.37 -24.56 -3.30
N VAL A 299 -33.35 -24.10 -4.55
CA VAL A 299 -32.52 -24.69 -5.62
C VAL A 299 -31.51 -23.72 -6.21
N THR A 300 -31.96 -22.56 -6.66
CA THR A 300 -31.13 -21.63 -7.44
C THR A 300 -30.04 -20.98 -6.57
N PRO A 301 -28.75 -21.04 -6.96
CA PRO A 301 -27.66 -20.35 -6.25
C PRO A 301 -27.82 -18.84 -6.21
N VAL A 302 -27.35 -18.21 -5.13
CA VAL A 302 -27.40 -16.76 -4.93
C VAL A 302 -26.02 -16.15 -5.16
N ASP A 303 -25.90 -15.18 -6.08
CA ASP A 303 -24.70 -14.34 -6.23
C ASP A 303 -24.99 -12.93 -5.74
N TRP A 304 -24.86 -12.72 -4.43
CA TRP A 304 -25.18 -11.44 -3.77
C TRP A 304 -24.26 -10.32 -4.24
N ALA A 305 -22.99 -10.64 -4.47
CA ALA A 305 -22.02 -9.68 -4.98
C ALA A 305 -22.44 -9.09 -6.34
N THR A 306 -22.92 -9.95 -7.25
CA THR A 306 -23.41 -9.51 -8.56
C THR A 306 -24.69 -8.68 -8.42
N GLN A 307 -25.64 -9.07 -7.58
CA GLN A 307 -26.88 -8.31 -7.36
C GLN A 307 -26.63 -6.90 -6.81
N ILE A 308 -25.72 -6.76 -5.84
CA ILE A 308 -25.33 -5.44 -5.32
C ILE A 308 -24.54 -4.64 -6.38
N GLY A 309 -23.68 -5.31 -7.15
CA GLY A 309 -22.98 -4.70 -8.29
C GLY A 309 -23.95 -4.07 -9.30
N GLU A 310 -25.02 -4.78 -9.68
CA GLU A 310 -26.04 -4.27 -10.59
C GLU A 310 -26.76 -3.03 -10.03
N VAL A 311 -27.01 -2.97 -8.72
CA VAL A 311 -27.61 -1.77 -8.08
C VAL A 311 -26.64 -0.60 -8.12
N LEU A 312 -25.36 -0.84 -7.86
CA LEU A 312 -24.32 0.19 -7.93
C LEU A 312 -24.12 0.72 -9.35
N GLU A 313 -24.22 -0.13 -10.38
CA GLU A 313 -24.09 0.28 -11.79
C GLU A 313 -25.29 1.11 -12.28
N GLN A 314 -26.48 0.86 -11.74
CA GLN A 314 -27.71 1.53 -12.15
C GLN A 314 -27.96 2.87 -11.42
N ASN A 315 -27.15 3.22 -10.42
CA ASN A 315 -27.37 4.39 -9.57
C ASN A 315 -26.06 5.14 -9.34
N ASP A 316 -26.14 6.42 -9.00
CA ASP A 316 -24.96 7.12 -8.47
C ASP A 316 -24.66 6.60 -7.06
N ALA A 317 -23.61 5.79 -6.93
CA ALA A 317 -23.21 5.17 -5.67
C ALA A 317 -23.02 6.18 -4.53
N ARG A 318 -22.60 7.43 -4.82
CA ARG A 318 -22.37 8.45 -3.79
C ARG A 318 -23.65 8.96 -3.14
N SER A 319 -24.78 8.87 -3.83
CA SER A 319 -26.09 9.25 -3.31
C SER A 319 -26.90 8.04 -2.84
N LEU A 320 -26.51 6.82 -3.26
CA LEU A 320 -27.20 5.58 -2.92
C LEU A 320 -27.16 5.25 -1.43
N TRP A 321 -28.33 4.90 -0.88
CA TRP A 321 -28.48 4.29 0.44
C TRP A 321 -28.93 2.83 0.31
N ILE A 322 -28.39 1.93 1.14
CA ILE A 322 -28.83 0.54 1.24
C ILE A 322 -29.34 0.32 2.65
N LEU A 323 -30.64 0.06 2.79
CA LEU A 323 -31.29 -0.15 4.08
C LEU A 323 -31.47 -1.66 4.32
N ASP A 324 -30.79 -2.19 5.34
CA ASP A 324 -30.95 -3.58 5.77
C ASP A 324 -32.19 -3.74 6.65
N MET A 325 -33.21 -4.39 6.10
CA MET A 325 -34.48 -4.70 6.75
C MET A 325 -34.52 -6.12 7.33
N GLY A 326 -33.37 -6.80 7.40
CA GLY A 326 -33.25 -8.15 7.92
C GLY A 326 -33.34 -8.25 9.45
N PRO A 327 -33.61 -9.45 10.00
CA PRO A 327 -33.41 -9.70 11.42
C PRO A 327 -31.90 -9.69 11.71
N SER A 328 -31.41 -8.70 12.47
CA SER A 328 -29.99 -8.38 12.74
C SER A 328 -29.21 -7.65 11.63
N GLU A 329 -28.01 -7.19 11.98
CA GLU A 329 -27.08 -6.42 11.13
C GLU A 329 -26.15 -7.30 10.27
N VAL A 330 -26.44 -8.59 10.11
CA VAL A 330 -25.55 -9.52 9.41
C VAL A 330 -25.47 -9.17 7.92
N LEU A 331 -26.60 -8.89 7.27
CA LEU A 331 -26.62 -8.59 5.83
C LEU A 331 -26.02 -7.21 5.54
N GLY A 332 -26.26 -6.22 6.41
CA GLY A 332 -25.65 -4.90 6.33
C GLY A 332 -24.12 -4.97 6.39
N LYS A 333 -23.54 -5.77 7.30
CA LYS A 333 -22.09 -6.02 7.35
C LYS A 333 -21.55 -6.72 6.10
N LEU A 334 -22.25 -7.73 5.58
CA LEU A 334 -21.86 -8.42 4.34
C LEU A 334 -21.88 -7.47 3.14
N THR A 335 -22.92 -6.66 3.04
CA THR A 335 -23.07 -5.66 1.97
C THR A 335 -22.07 -4.52 2.12
N GLY A 336 -21.68 -4.19 3.36
CA GLY A 336 -20.62 -3.24 3.69
C GLY A 336 -19.29 -3.54 3.05
N VAL A 337 -18.92 -4.82 3.00
CA VAL A 337 -17.70 -5.27 2.32
C VAL A 337 -17.80 -5.02 0.81
N LEU A 338 -18.97 -5.22 0.20
CA LEU A 338 -19.18 -5.07 -1.24
C LEU A 338 -19.18 -3.62 -1.71
N VAL A 339 -19.69 -2.71 -0.89
CA VAL A 339 -19.81 -1.29 -1.25
C VAL A 339 -18.68 -0.42 -0.71
N GLN A 340 -17.73 -1.01 0.04
CA GLN A 340 -16.59 -0.28 0.57
C GLN A 340 -15.82 0.40 -0.57
N GLY A 341 -15.56 1.70 -0.43
CA GLY A 341 -14.85 2.46 -1.46
C GLY A 341 -15.74 3.05 -2.56
N THR A 342 -17.04 2.77 -2.57
CA THR A 342 -17.95 3.29 -3.61
C THR A 342 -18.55 4.66 -3.26
N GLY A 343 -18.64 5.00 -1.97
CA GLY A 343 -19.37 6.19 -1.50
C GLY A 343 -20.81 5.89 -1.07
N ALA A 344 -21.29 4.66 -1.28
CA ALA A 344 -22.62 4.25 -0.83
C ALA A 344 -22.69 4.23 0.70
N GLY A 345 -23.88 4.51 1.21
CA GLY A 345 -24.18 4.42 2.63
C GLY A 345 -24.99 3.16 2.93
N ILE A 346 -24.70 2.53 4.07
CA ILE A 346 -25.46 1.39 4.57
C ILE A 346 -26.11 1.80 5.89
N VAL A 347 -27.38 1.42 6.01
CA VAL A 347 -28.21 1.77 7.14
C VAL A 347 -28.83 0.50 7.68
N GLU A 348 -28.54 0.24 8.95
CA GLU A 348 -29.14 -0.86 9.68
C GLU A 348 -30.55 -0.47 10.13
N ALA A 349 -31.57 -1.18 9.64
CA ALA A 349 -32.97 -0.98 10.00
C ALA A 349 -33.58 -2.24 10.66
N ALA A 350 -32.72 -3.10 11.21
CA ALA A 350 -33.08 -4.39 11.79
C ALA A 350 -33.95 -4.29 13.05
N THR A 351 -33.65 -3.38 13.98
CA THR A 351 -34.35 -3.26 15.27
C THR A 351 -35.39 -2.13 15.26
N LEU A 352 -36.38 -2.20 16.16
CA LEU A 352 -37.33 -1.08 16.37
C LEU A 352 -36.61 0.24 16.69
N ARG A 353 -35.57 0.15 17.53
CA ARG A 353 -34.77 1.31 17.93
C ARG A 353 -34.06 1.93 16.73
N SER A 354 -33.40 1.13 15.90
CA SER A 354 -32.70 1.62 14.71
C SER A 354 -33.66 2.34 13.77
N ARG A 355 -34.85 1.78 13.52
CA ARG A 355 -35.86 2.43 12.65
C ARG A 355 -36.40 3.73 13.24
N ALA A 356 -36.61 3.80 14.56
CA ALA A 356 -37.02 5.02 15.24
C ALA A 356 -35.93 6.11 15.25
N GLU A 357 -34.67 5.72 15.39
CA GLU A 357 -33.53 6.65 15.26
C GLU A 357 -33.47 7.21 13.83
N LEU A 358 -33.70 6.38 12.80
CA LEU A 358 -33.74 6.83 11.40
C LEU A 358 -34.89 7.78 11.08
N SER A 359 -36.07 7.58 11.66
CA SER A 359 -37.21 8.48 11.42
C SER A 359 -37.00 9.88 11.98
N THR A 360 -36.09 10.03 12.94
CA THR A 360 -35.78 11.30 13.62
C THR A 360 -34.38 11.84 13.30
N ALA A 361 -33.58 11.11 12.52
CA ALA A 361 -32.25 11.52 12.12
C ALA A 361 -32.31 12.73 11.19
N ASP A 362 -31.62 13.81 11.55
CA ASP A 362 -31.45 14.99 10.70
C ASP A 362 -30.08 14.99 10.00
N SER A 363 -29.77 16.04 9.25
CA SER A 363 -28.48 16.15 8.56
C SER A 363 -27.24 16.14 9.46
N ALA A 364 -27.37 16.40 10.76
CA ALA A 364 -26.26 16.36 11.71
C ALA A 364 -26.07 14.96 12.33
N SER A 365 -27.09 14.09 12.25
CA SER A 365 -27.07 12.71 12.72
C SER A 365 -27.31 11.70 11.58
N GLU A 366 -27.06 12.10 10.33
CA GLU A 366 -27.14 11.22 9.16
C GLU A 366 -26.09 10.11 9.32
N PRO A 367 -26.42 8.84 9.00
CA PRO A 367 -25.46 7.75 9.04
C PRO A 367 -24.20 8.06 8.22
N GLU A 368 -23.04 7.56 8.65
CA GLU A 368 -21.81 7.77 7.88
C GLU A 368 -21.80 6.90 6.62
N ARG A 369 -21.41 7.50 5.49
CA ARG A 369 -21.20 6.80 4.23
C ARG A 369 -19.80 6.19 4.18
N THR A 370 -19.63 5.19 3.31
CA THR A 370 -18.28 4.74 2.96
C THR A 370 -17.51 5.84 2.23
N GLY A 371 -16.17 5.84 2.34
CA GLY A 371 -15.34 6.71 1.50
C GLY A 371 -15.47 6.32 0.02
N CYS A 372 -15.32 7.29 -0.90
CA CYS A 372 -15.32 7.03 -2.33
C CYS A 372 -13.89 7.04 -2.90
N TRP A 373 -13.37 5.88 -3.27
CA TRP A 373 -11.99 5.74 -3.74
C TRP A 373 -11.75 6.38 -5.12
N ALA A 374 -12.81 6.58 -5.90
CA ALA A 374 -12.76 7.34 -7.14
C ALA A 374 -12.30 8.80 -6.93
N ASP A 375 -12.41 9.36 -5.72
CA ASP A 375 -11.87 10.69 -5.40
C ASP A 375 -10.34 10.77 -5.52
N PHE A 376 -9.67 9.64 -5.31
CA PHE A 376 -8.22 9.49 -5.40
C PHE A 376 -7.75 9.09 -6.82
N ALA A 377 -8.68 8.91 -7.77
CA ALA A 377 -8.33 8.60 -9.14
C ALA A 377 -7.44 9.69 -9.76
N PRO A 378 -6.43 9.32 -10.56
CA PRO A 378 -5.52 10.26 -11.19
C PRO A 378 -6.28 11.15 -12.18
N ARG A 379 -5.90 12.42 -12.25
CA ARG A 379 -6.49 13.39 -13.19
C ARG A 379 -5.40 14.02 -14.05
N VAL A 380 -5.75 14.46 -15.24
CA VAL A 380 -4.82 15.20 -16.10
C VAL A 380 -5.09 16.70 -15.99
N ILE A 381 -4.02 17.47 -15.83
CA ILE A 381 -4.05 18.93 -15.81
C ILE A 381 -3.09 19.48 -16.88
N ASN A 382 -3.45 20.63 -17.44
CA ASN A 382 -2.60 21.38 -18.36
C ASN A 382 -1.83 22.43 -17.59
N THR A 383 -0.49 22.34 -17.61
CA THR A 383 0.42 23.32 -17.00
C THR A 383 1.32 23.94 -18.08
N PRO A 384 2.01 25.07 -17.80
CA PRO A 384 3.02 25.60 -18.71
C PRO A 384 4.18 24.63 -18.98
N ALA A 385 4.48 23.72 -18.03
CA ALA A 385 5.42 22.60 -18.19
C ALA A 385 4.85 21.41 -18.99
N GLY A 386 3.66 21.54 -19.57
CA GLY A 386 2.97 20.49 -20.33
C GLY A 386 1.84 19.80 -19.56
N ARG A 387 1.34 18.70 -20.12
CA ARG A 387 0.32 17.86 -19.48
C ARG A 387 0.93 17.10 -18.31
N LYS A 388 0.25 17.11 -17.17
CA LYS A 388 0.72 16.49 -15.92
C LYS A 388 -0.37 15.70 -15.22
N VAL A 389 0.04 14.67 -14.47
CA VAL A 389 -0.86 13.82 -13.69
C VAL A 389 -1.00 14.37 -12.28
N LEU A 390 -2.22 14.73 -11.90
CA LEU A 390 -2.59 15.18 -10.57
C LEU A 390 -3.11 13.99 -9.73
N THR A 391 -2.38 13.67 -8.68
CA THR A 391 -2.73 12.73 -7.61
C THR A 391 -2.57 13.44 -6.27
N LYS A 392 -2.87 12.77 -5.15
CA LYS A 392 -2.58 13.34 -3.83
C LYS A 392 -1.08 13.60 -3.61
N PHE A 393 -0.21 12.74 -4.16
CA PHE A 393 1.25 12.90 -4.09
C PHE A 393 1.72 14.10 -4.89
N SER A 394 1.34 14.21 -6.16
CA SER A 394 1.78 15.36 -6.98
C SER A 394 1.15 16.67 -6.52
N LYS A 395 -0.05 16.63 -5.93
CA LYS A 395 -0.65 17.78 -5.24
C LYS A 395 0.13 18.19 -4.00
N LEU A 396 0.72 17.24 -3.26
CA LEU A 396 1.53 17.54 -2.07
C LEU A 396 2.90 18.10 -2.46
N THR A 397 3.59 17.47 -3.40
CA THR A 397 5.03 17.71 -3.65
C THR A 397 5.31 18.59 -4.87
N GLY A 398 4.35 18.71 -5.80
CA GLY A 398 4.58 19.31 -7.10
C GLY A 398 5.38 18.44 -8.08
N LYS A 399 5.80 17.24 -7.68
CA LYS A 399 6.59 16.29 -8.47
C LYS A 399 5.69 15.25 -9.13
N ALA A 400 6.17 14.61 -10.20
CA ALA A 400 5.41 13.56 -10.89
C ALA A 400 5.16 12.33 -9.97
N PRO A 401 4.03 11.59 -10.14
CA PRO A 401 3.67 10.45 -9.29
C PRO A 401 4.45 9.16 -9.62
N VAL A 402 5.63 9.28 -10.22
CA VAL A 402 6.59 8.20 -10.46
C VAL A 402 7.91 8.67 -9.87
N LEU A 403 8.50 7.91 -8.95
CA LEU A 403 9.68 8.35 -8.22
C LEU A 403 10.85 7.36 -8.29
N LEU A 404 12.07 7.86 -8.14
CA LEU A 404 13.30 7.07 -8.01
C LEU A 404 13.53 6.70 -6.54
N ALA A 405 13.46 5.40 -6.24
CA ALA A 405 13.61 4.88 -4.89
C ALA A 405 15.07 4.89 -4.40
N GLY A 406 15.26 5.04 -3.08
CA GLY A 406 16.57 5.01 -2.45
C GLY A 406 17.16 3.58 -2.40
N MET A 407 18.14 3.33 -3.25
CA MET A 407 18.88 2.06 -3.40
C MET A 407 20.35 2.26 -3.03
N THR A 408 20.87 1.48 -2.07
CA THR A 408 22.24 1.63 -1.56
C THR A 408 23.34 1.57 -2.63
N PRO A 409 23.37 0.63 -3.60
CA PRO A 409 24.42 0.66 -4.62
C PRO A 409 24.19 1.74 -5.69
N THR A 410 22.95 1.92 -6.14
CA THR A 410 22.66 2.72 -7.34
C THR A 410 22.46 4.21 -7.06
N THR A 411 21.78 4.57 -5.97
CA THR A 411 21.41 5.97 -5.65
C THR A 411 22.24 6.57 -4.52
N VAL A 412 23.32 5.90 -4.10
CA VAL A 412 24.33 6.54 -3.25
C VAL A 412 25.13 7.57 -4.04
N GLU A 413 25.26 7.34 -5.36
CA GLU A 413 25.93 8.25 -6.27
C GLU A 413 25.03 9.45 -6.63
N PRO A 414 25.54 10.69 -6.46
CA PRO A 414 24.79 11.92 -6.73
C PRO A 414 24.25 12.09 -8.15
N GLU A 415 24.91 11.53 -9.17
CA GLU A 415 24.65 11.85 -10.58
C GLU A 415 23.24 11.43 -11.03
N ILE A 416 22.85 10.18 -10.76
CA ILE A 416 21.51 9.68 -11.08
C ILE A 416 20.41 10.42 -10.31
N VAL A 417 20.67 10.74 -9.03
CA VAL A 417 19.71 11.45 -8.18
C VAL A 417 19.52 12.88 -8.69
N ALA A 418 20.61 13.58 -9.01
CA ALA A 418 20.55 14.92 -9.57
C ALA A 418 19.86 14.94 -10.93
N ALA A 419 20.15 13.98 -11.82
CA ALA A 419 19.51 13.88 -13.12
C ALA A 419 18.00 13.65 -13.02
N ALA A 420 17.55 12.76 -12.11
CA ALA A 420 16.13 12.53 -11.87
C ALA A 420 15.43 13.77 -11.27
N ALA A 421 16.03 14.40 -10.26
CA ALA A 421 15.49 15.61 -9.64
C ALA A 421 15.41 16.79 -10.62
N ASN A 422 16.43 16.98 -11.45
CA ASN A 422 16.45 18.00 -12.50
C ASN A 422 15.37 17.80 -13.58
N ALA A 423 14.85 16.58 -13.73
CA ALA A 423 13.74 16.25 -14.62
C ALA A 423 12.37 16.41 -13.95
N GLY A 424 12.31 16.81 -12.68
CA GLY A 424 11.06 17.05 -11.94
C GLY A 424 10.50 15.83 -11.21
N TYR A 425 11.31 14.77 -11.05
CA TYR A 425 10.94 13.58 -10.29
C TYR A 425 11.41 13.67 -8.84
N TRP A 426 10.68 12.97 -7.96
CA TRP A 426 11.15 12.70 -6.59
C TRP A 426 12.31 11.70 -6.66
N ALA A 427 13.41 11.98 -5.97
CA ALA A 427 14.66 11.24 -6.09
C ALA A 427 15.36 11.10 -4.74
N GLU A 428 15.46 9.86 -4.27
CA GLU A 428 15.99 9.54 -2.96
C GLU A 428 17.49 9.23 -3.02
N LEU A 429 18.32 10.07 -2.40
CA LEU A 429 19.72 9.77 -2.15
C LEU A 429 19.85 8.71 -1.05
N ALA A 430 20.51 7.60 -1.35
CA ALA A 430 20.70 6.52 -0.38
C ALA A 430 21.70 6.92 0.72
N GLY A 431 21.28 6.83 1.98
CA GLY A 431 22.12 7.01 3.14
C GLY A 431 22.97 5.78 3.50
N GLY A 432 22.65 4.59 2.97
CA GLY A 432 23.31 3.34 3.35
C GLY A 432 24.81 3.26 3.04
N GLY A 433 25.26 3.93 1.97
CA GLY A 433 26.68 4.00 1.62
C GLY A 433 27.44 5.18 2.22
N GLN A 434 26.77 6.05 2.97
CA GLN A 434 27.35 7.29 3.51
C GLN A 434 27.83 7.09 4.94
N VAL A 435 28.90 6.30 5.07
CA VAL A 435 29.39 5.75 6.34
C VAL A 435 30.23 6.72 7.19
N THR A 436 30.65 7.86 6.63
CA THR A 436 31.33 8.95 7.35
C THR A 436 30.80 10.32 6.90
N ALA A 437 31.10 11.36 7.70
CA ALA A 437 30.74 12.74 7.38
C ALA A 437 31.45 13.24 6.11
N GLU A 438 32.69 12.84 5.89
CA GLU A 438 33.50 13.24 4.73
C GLU A 438 32.95 12.68 3.42
N VAL A 439 32.45 11.43 3.44
CA VAL A 439 31.78 10.83 2.27
C VAL A 439 30.48 11.60 1.98
N PHE A 440 29.67 11.86 3.02
CA PHE A 440 28.44 12.63 2.88
C PHE A 440 28.71 14.04 2.33
N ASP A 441 29.68 14.77 2.87
CA ASP A 441 30.02 16.12 2.39
C ASP A 441 30.52 16.13 0.95
N ARG A 442 31.24 15.10 0.51
CA ARG A 442 31.66 14.94 -0.89
C ARG A 442 30.45 14.77 -1.81
N HIS A 443 29.48 13.94 -1.41
CA HIS A 443 28.27 13.69 -2.20
C HIS A 443 27.39 14.95 -2.25
N MET A 444 27.26 15.66 -1.14
CA MET A 444 26.57 16.96 -1.09
C MET A 444 27.21 17.98 -2.03
N LYS A 445 28.54 18.11 -2.02
CA LYS A 445 29.25 19.01 -2.94
C LYS A 445 29.05 18.63 -4.40
N SER A 446 28.96 17.34 -4.70
CA SER A 446 28.65 16.86 -6.05
C SER A 446 27.24 17.27 -6.47
N LEU A 447 26.24 17.08 -5.59
CA LEU A 447 24.86 17.52 -5.83
C LEU A 447 24.76 19.04 -6.03
N GLU A 448 25.45 19.84 -5.21
CA GLU A 448 25.50 21.31 -5.35
C GLU A 448 25.97 21.76 -6.75
N ASN A 449 26.85 20.99 -7.41
CA ASN A 449 27.34 21.31 -8.75
C ASN A 449 26.42 20.82 -9.89
N GLN A 450 25.59 19.81 -9.62
CA GLN A 450 24.81 19.11 -10.65
C GLN A 450 23.32 19.46 -10.63
N LEU A 451 22.77 19.81 -9.47
CA LEU A 451 21.39 20.23 -9.34
C LEU A 451 21.20 21.60 -9.97
N ARG A 452 20.13 21.74 -10.74
CA ARG A 452 19.62 23.04 -11.16
C ARG A 452 19.12 23.78 -9.94
N GLU A 453 19.35 25.10 -9.89
CA GLU A 453 18.85 25.91 -8.79
C GLU A 453 17.33 25.81 -8.70
N GLY A 454 16.81 25.48 -7.53
CA GLY A 454 15.39 25.21 -7.30
C GLY A 454 15.00 23.73 -7.38
N ALA A 455 15.87 22.81 -7.82
CA ALA A 455 15.66 21.38 -7.67
C ALA A 455 15.99 20.91 -6.24
N THR A 456 15.24 19.92 -5.75
CA THR A 456 15.38 19.35 -4.42
C THR A 456 15.43 17.83 -4.50
N ILE A 457 16.10 17.20 -3.56
CA ILE A 457 16.19 15.74 -3.41
C ILE A 457 15.69 15.31 -2.03
N GLU A 458 15.53 14.01 -1.85
CA GLU A 458 15.15 13.42 -0.59
C GLU A 458 16.24 12.48 -0.06
N PHE A 459 16.26 12.21 1.24
CA PHE A 459 17.31 11.39 1.86
C PHE A 459 16.71 10.11 2.46
N ASN A 460 17.14 8.95 1.97
CA ASN A 460 16.71 7.64 2.49
C ASN A 460 17.65 7.15 3.60
N ALA A 461 17.11 7.01 4.81
CA ALA A 461 17.84 6.63 6.02
C ALA A 461 17.36 5.27 6.56
N MET A 462 18.29 4.44 7.01
CA MET A 462 17.98 3.11 7.57
C MET A 462 17.85 3.23 9.10
N PHE A 463 16.65 3.07 9.62
CA PHE A 463 16.35 3.28 11.04
C PHE A 463 17.02 2.23 11.95
N MET A 464 17.04 0.96 11.51
CA MET A 464 17.60 -0.14 12.30
C MET A 464 19.12 -0.21 12.30
N ASP A 465 19.80 0.47 11.37
CA ASP A 465 21.25 0.63 11.45
C ASP A 465 21.59 1.73 12.46
N ARG A 466 21.82 1.32 13.72
CA ARG A 466 22.12 2.24 14.82
C ARG A 466 23.36 3.09 14.58
N TYR A 467 24.36 2.60 13.85
CA TYR A 467 25.57 3.38 13.58
C TYR A 467 25.24 4.51 12.60
N LEU A 468 24.64 4.17 11.45
CA LEU A 468 24.26 5.15 10.44
C LEU A 468 23.20 6.12 10.93
N TRP A 469 22.19 5.64 11.65
CA TRP A 469 21.16 6.50 12.23
C TRP A 469 21.77 7.52 13.20
N ASN A 470 22.69 7.10 14.09
CA ASN A 470 23.37 8.02 15.01
C ASN A 470 24.25 9.04 14.31
N LEU A 471 24.88 8.66 13.20
CA LEU A 471 25.66 9.57 12.37
C LEU A 471 24.74 10.59 11.67
N GLN A 472 23.68 10.11 11.01
CA GLN A 472 22.82 10.89 10.11
C GLN A 472 21.85 11.79 10.86
N PHE A 473 21.08 11.23 11.80
CA PHE A 473 19.97 11.92 12.50
C PHE A 473 20.06 11.90 14.03
N GLY A 474 20.81 10.96 14.62
CA GLY A 474 20.96 10.83 16.08
C GLY A 474 21.97 11.81 16.66
N SER A 475 23.04 11.32 17.30
CA SER A 475 23.96 12.20 18.05
C SER A 475 24.76 13.19 17.19
N LYS A 476 25.19 12.80 15.99
CA LYS A 476 26.04 13.65 15.13
C LYS A 476 25.23 14.62 14.27
N ARG A 477 24.02 14.23 13.87
CA ARG A 477 23.06 15.02 13.07
C ARG A 477 23.68 15.61 11.79
N ILE A 478 24.46 14.85 11.04
CA ILE A 478 25.13 15.40 9.84
C ILE A 478 24.13 15.87 8.79
N VAL A 479 22.99 15.17 8.62
CA VAL A 479 21.97 15.52 7.63
C VAL A 479 21.19 16.78 8.05
N PRO A 480 20.60 16.86 9.28
CA PRO A 480 19.97 18.10 9.75
C PRO A 480 20.88 19.33 9.74
N LYS A 481 22.16 19.19 10.14
CA LYS A 481 23.11 20.32 10.11
C LYS A 481 23.38 20.82 8.70
N LYS A 482 23.49 19.89 7.74
CA LYS A 482 23.67 20.24 6.33
C LYS A 482 22.41 20.90 5.76
N ARG A 483 21.22 20.42 6.14
CA ARG A 483 19.94 21.04 5.81
C ARG A 483 19.83 22.47 6.34
N GLN A 484 20.16 22.70 7.60
CA GLN A 484 20.20 24.04 8.21
C GLN A 484 21.20 24.98 7.52
N SER A 485 22.24 24.42 6.88
CA SER A 485 23.21 25.17 6.06
C SER A 485 22.72 25.43 4.62
N GLY A 486 21.49 25.02 4.29
CA GLY A 486 20.84 25.27 3.00
C GLY A 486 20.96 24.15 1.96
N ALA A 487 21.37 22.94 2.35
CA ALA A 487 21.40 21.82 1.39
C ALA A 487 20.01 21.53 0.79
N PRO A 488 19.95 21.08 -0.47
CA PRO A 488 18.71 20.86 -1.22
C PRO A 488 18.02 19.54 -0.85
N ILE A 489 17.96 19.21 0.44
CA ILE A 489 17.26 18.04 0.97
C ILE A 489 15.97 18.49 1.65
N ASP A 490 14.80 18.22 1.10
CA ASP A 490 13.53 18.65 1.68
C ASP A 490 12.63 17.50 2.17
N GLY A 491 13.05 16.25 1.96
CA GLY A 491 12.36 15.07 2.45
C GLY A 491 13.28 14.05 3.12
N VAL A 492 12.72 13.31 4.08
CA VAL A 492 13.40 12.19 4.75
C VAL A 492 12.55 10.93 4.64
N VAL A 493 13.18 9.86 4.19
CA VAL A 493 12.56 8.53 4.03
C VAL A 493 13.14 7.58 5.06
N ILE A 494 12.31 7.22 6.05
CA ILE A 494 12.66 6.32 7.14
C ILE A 494 12.36 4.89 6.70
N SER A 495 13.44 4.14 6.49
CA SER A 495 13.43 2.78 5.93
C SER A 495 13.93 1.74 6.91
N ALA A 496 13.72 0.47 6.58
CA ALA A 496 14.21 -0.68 7.36
C ALA A 496 13.71 -0.69 8.82
N GLY A 497 12.53 -0.14 9.12
CA GLY A 497 11.91 -0.16 10.44
C GLY A 497 10.95 1.03 10.65
N ILE A 498 9.90 0.82 11.44
CA ILE A 498 8.95 1.87 11.84
C ILE A 498 9.16 2.16 13.34
N PRO A 499 9.43 3.41 13.74
CA PRO A 499 9.56 3.77 15.15
C PRO A 499 8.25 3.54 15.93
N GLU A 500 8.35 3.31 17.23
CA GLU A 500 7.18 3.26 18.11
C GLU A 500 6.43 4.59 18.11
N LEU A 501 5.13 4.57 18.44
CA LEU A 501 4.24 5.72 18.23
C LEU A 501 4.75 7.02 18.88
N ASP A 502 5.22 6.98 20.13
CA ASP A 502 5.70 8.17 20.83
C ASP A 502 7.03 8.69 20.25
N GLU A 503 7.95 7.79 19.91
CA GLU A 503 9.20 8.14 19.22
C GLU A 503 8.93 8.73 17.84
N ALA A 504 7.98 8.17 17.09
CA ALA A 504 7.59 8.65 15.77
C ALA A 504 7.01 10.07 15.82
N LYS A 505 6.19 10.39 16.83
CA LYS A 505 5.65 11.75 17.01
C LYS A 505 6.76 12.78 17.25
N GLU A 506 7.69 12.46 18.14
CA GLU A 506 8.85 13.32 18.43
C GLU A 506 9.76 13.46 17.21
N LEU A 507 9.99 12.37 16.49
CA LEU A 507 10.80 12.35 15.28
C LEU A 507 10.20 13.21 14.17
N VAL A 508 8.89 13.06 13.88
CA VAL A 508 8.18 13.88 12.88
C VAL A 508 8.29 15.37 13.24
N ALA A 509 8.02 15.73 14.49
CA ALA A 509 8.12 17.12 14.94
C ALA A 509 9.55 17.67 14.82
N SER A 510 10.56 16.87 15.19
CA SER A 510 11.98 17.26 15.08
C SER A 510 12.41 17.45 13.62
N LEU A 511 12.00 16.56 12.72
CA LEU A 511 12.35 16.65 11.30
C LEU A 511 11.71 17.89 10.65
N GLN A 512 10.45 18.18 10.97
CA GLN A 512 9.81 19.40 10.49
C GLN A 512 10.48 20.66 11.02
N ALA A 513 10.85 20.67 12.31
CA ALA A 513 11.62 21.78 12.91
C ALA A 513 13.01 21.96 12.28
N ASP A 514 13.63 20.87 11.81
CA ASP A 514 14.90 20.88 11.07
C ASP A 514 14.75 21.33 9.60
N GLY A 515 13.53 21.59 9.13
CA GLY A 515 13.25 22.08 7.78
C GLY A 515 13.00 21.00 6.73
N PHE A 516 12.59 19.80 7.16
CA PHE A 516 12.12 18.71 6.28
C PHE A 516 10.58 18.68 6.23
N PRO A 517 9.93 19.35 5.26
CA PRO A 517 8.47 19.32 5.14
C PRO A 517 7.89 17.92 4.86
N TYR A 518 8.66 17.05 4.20
CA TYR A 518 8.17 15.72 3.80
C TYR A 518 8.80 14.62 4.67
N VAL A 519 7.98 13.96 5.48
CA VAL A 519 8.38 12.80 6.28
C VAL A 519 7.72 11.55 5.71
N THR A 520 8.54 10.55 5.42
CA THR A 520 8.12 9.33 4.75
C THR A 520 8.49 8.10 5.57
N PHE A 521 7.59 7.12 5.66
CA PHE A 521 7.85 5.82 6.26
C PHE A 521 7.71 4.70 5.22
N LYS A 522 8.62 3.71 5.24
CA LYS A 522 8.55 2.50 4.40
C LYS A 522 8.14 1.25 5.20
N PRO A 523 6.83 0.94 5.33
CA PRO A 523 6.37 -0.31 5.93
C PRO A 523 6.39 -1.47 4.92
N GLY A 524 6.65 -2.67 5.42
CA GLY A 524 6.65 -3.92 4.62
C GLY A 524 5.70 -5.00 5.14
N THR A 525 4.87 -4.71 6.16
CA THR A 525 3.86 -5.64 6.71
C THR A 525 2.54 -4.92 7.02
N VAL A 526 1.43 -5.66 7.12
CA VAL A 526 0.10 -5.12 7.50
C VAL A 526 0.16 -4.36 8.82
N ASP A 527 0.85 -4.90 9.83
CA ASP A 527 0.95 -4.28 11.15
C ASP A 527 1.76 -2.98 11.10
N GLN A 528 2.82 -2.94 10.30
CA GLN A 528 3.60 -1.72 10.08
C GLN A 528 2.78 -0.65 9.35
N ILE A 529 1.95 -1.01 8.37
CA ILE A 529 1.04 -0.05 7.71
C ILE A 529 0.03 0.51 8.72
N ARG A 530 -0.59 -0.34 9.55
CA ARG A 530 -1.49 0.10 10.62
C ARG A 530 -0.80 0.98 11.66
N GLN A 531 0.49 0.72 11.95
CA GLN A 531 1.29 1.59 12.79
C GLN A 531 1.49 2.97 12.17
N VAL A 532 1.78 3.05 10.87
CA VAL A 532 1.86 4.34 10.15
C VAL A 532 0.51 5.06 10.13
N VAL A 533 -0.61 4.36 9.98
CA VAL A 533 -1.96 4.93 10.11
C VAL A 533 -2.17 5.55 11.50
N ARG A 534 -1.75 4.86 12.57
CA ARG A 534 -1.80 5.40 13.94
C ARG A 534 -0.91 6.63 14.11
N ILE A 535 0.30 6.61 13.53
CA ILE A 535 1.22 7.75 13.55
C ILE A 535 0.58 8.95 12.84
N ALA A 536 0.04 8.76 11.64
CA ALA A 536 -0.61 9.82 10.88
C ALA A 536 -1.77 10.46 11.65
N LYS A 537 -2.65 9.65 12.27
CA LYS A 537 -3.72 10.17 13.14
C LYS A 537 -3.19 10.98 14.33
N ALA A 538 -2.03 10.59 14.90
CA ALA A 538 -1.45 11.25 16.07
C ALA A 538 -0.67 12.54 15.76
N VAL A 539 -0.22 12.73 14.52
CA VAL A 539 0.56 13.91 14.08
C VAL A 539 -0.25 14.89 13.21
N ALA A 540 -1.53 14.60 12.95
CA ALA A 540 -2.41 15.49 12.20
C ALA A 540 -2.39 16.92 12.81
N PRO A 541 -2.32 17.98 11.99
CA PRO A 541 -2.51 18.00 10.53
C PRO A 541 -1.23 17.73 9.69
N ALA A 542 -0.09 17.35 10.29
CA ALA A 542 1.12 17.05 9.52
C ALA A 542 0.89 15.91 8.53
N THR A 543 1.33 16.09 7.28
CA THR A 543 1.18 15.08 6.22
C THR A 543 2.31 14.05 6.28
N ILE A 544 1.96 12.77 6.15
CA ILE A 544 2.89 11.64 6.11
C ILE A 544 2.79 10.94 4.77
N ILE A 545 3.92 10.62 4.16
CA ILE A 545 3.99 9.75 2.98
C ILE A 545 4.26 8.31 3.48
N VAL A 546 3.45 7.35 3.04
CA VAL A 546 3.69 5.93 3.28
C VAL A 546 4.11 5.25 1.98
N GLN A 547 5.28 4.64 2.00
CA GLN A 547 5.86 3.92 0.87
C GLN A 547 5.76 2.42 1.14
N VAL A 548 4.63 1.82 0.76
CA VAL A 548 4.36 0.39 0.97
C VAL A 548 5.15 -0.42 -0.05
N GLU A 549 6.05 -1.26 0.43
CA GLU A 549 6.93 -2.09 -0.40
C GLU A 549 6.60 -3.58 -0.27
N GLY A 550 6.34 -4.25 -1.40
CA GLY A 550 6.08 -5.68 -1.47
C GLY A 550 7.35 -6.54 -1.46
N GLY A 551 7.18 -7.83 -1.19
CA GLY A 551 8.27 -8.80 -1.03
C GLY A 551 8.97 -9.24 -2.33
N VAL A 552 8.59 -8.68 -3.48
CA VAL A 552 9.20 -8.91 -4.80
C VAL A 552 10.07 -7.72 -5.25
N ALA A 553 10.33 -6.76 -4.36
CA ALA A 553 11.32 -5.71 -4.55
C ALA A 553 12.75 -6.27 -4.64
N GLY A 554 13.65 -5.50 -5.26
CA GLY A 554 15.09 -5.85 -5.32
C GLY A 554 15.79 -5.63 -3.99
N GLY A 555 16.98 -6.21 -3.82
CA GLY A 555 17.71 -6.16 -2.56
C GLY A 555 17.11 -7.06 -1.49
N HIS A 556 17.14 -6.60 -0.23
CA HIS A 556 16.53 -7.36 0.87
C HIS A 556 15.05 -7.47 0.63
N HIS A 557 14.52 -8.68 0.71
CA HIS A 557 13.13 -8.92 0.37
C HIS A 557 12.36 -9.52 1.55
N SER A 558 11.06 -9.25 1.57
CA SER A 558 10.11 -9.91 2.45
C SER A 558 9.41 -11.03 1.68
N TRP A 559 8.41 -11.62 2.30
CA TRP A 559 7.55 -12.62 1.70
C TRP A 559 6.09 -12.17 1.75
N GLU A 560 5.87 -10.87 1.97
CA GLU A 560 4.55 -10.24 1.96
C GLU A 560 4.20 -9.84 0.52
N SER A 561 2.94 -9.99 0.13
CA SER A 561 2.47 -9.58 -1.19
C SER A 561 2.09 -8.10 -1.20
N LEU A 562 2.49 -7.33 -2.21
CA LEU A 562 2.09 -5.93 -2.32
C LEU A 562 0.55 -5.80 -2.39
N ASP A 563 -0.09 -6.66 -3.18
CA ASP A 563 -1.53 -6.63 -3.40
C ASP A 563 -2.29 -6.99 -2.11
N ASP A 564 -1.87 -8.04 -1.40
CA ASP A 564 -2.46 -8.41 -0.10
C ASP A 564 -2.31 -7.29 0.95
N LEU A 565 -1.12 -6.66 1.00
CA LEU A 565 -0.83 -5.53 1.90
C LEU A 565 -1.78 -4.36 1.65
N LEU A 566 -1.94 -3.98 0.38
CA LEU A 566 -2.81 -2.89 -0.04
C LEU A 566 -4.28 -3.26 0.22
N MET A 567 -4.79 -4.37 -0.33
CA MET A 567 -6.19 -4.81 -0.17
C MET A 567 -6.64 -4.83 1.30
N THR A 568 -5.77 -5.31 2.20
CA THR A 568 -6.08 -5.45 3.63
C THR A 568 -6.14 -4.12 4.37
N THR A 569 -5.42 -3.09 3.93
CA THR A 569 -5.20 -1.84 4.70
C THR A 569 -5.70 -0.58 4.01
N TYR A 570 -6.08 -0.66 2.73
CA TYR A 570 -6.38 0.51 1.90
C TYR A 570 -7.51 1.39 2.45
N ALA A 571 -8.60 0.79 2.96
CA ALA A 571 -9.68 1.56 3.58
C ALA A 571 -9.19 2.41 4.76
N GLN A 572 -8.42 1.81 5.67
CA GLN A 572 -7.85 2.47 6.85
C GLN A 572 -6.86 3.59 6.47
N VAL A 573 -6.11 3.37 5.38
CA VAL A 573 -5.21 4.36 4.78
C VAL A 573 -6.00 5.53 4.19
N ARG A 574 -7.07 5.27 3.45
CA ARG A 574 -7.89 6.31 2.80
C ARG A 574 -8.79 7.09 3.75
N GLU A 575 -9.14 6.53 4.91
CA GLU A 575 -9.78 7.24 6.03
C GLU A 575 -8.88 8.33 6.65
N CYS A 576 -7.55 8.32 6.37
CA CYS A 576 -6.62 9.33 6.88
C CYS A 576 -6.32 10.41 5.83
N GLU A 577 -6.92 11.59 6.00
CA GLU A 577 -6.75 12.71 5.06
C GLU A 577 -5.30 13.21 4.93
N ASN A 578 -4.50 13.12 5.98
CA ASN A 578 -3.10 13.56 6.01
C ASN A 578 -2.09 12.47 5.62
N LEU A 579 -2.52 11.39 4.96
CA LEU A 579 -1.65 10.28 4.55
C LEU A 579 -1.63 10.11 3.03
N VAL A 580 -0.43 10.04 2.43
CA VAL A 580 -0.20 9.86 0.99
C VAL A 580 0.36 8.47 0.73
N LEU A 581 -0.32 7.68 -0.10
CA LEU A 581 -0.01 6.27 -0.36
C LEU A 581 0.85 6.11 -1.61
N VAL A 582 2.04 5.53 -1.45
CA VAL A 582 2.96 5.19 -2.54
C VAL A 582 3.20 3.68 -2.53
N ALA A 583 3.13 3.03 -3.69
CA ALA A 583 3.35 1.59 -3.83
C ALA A 583 4.69 1.26 -4.52
N GLY A 584 5.30 0.15 -4.12
CA GLY A 584 6.60 -0.29 -4.61
C GLY A 584 6.85 -1.78 -4.46
N GLY A 585 7.82 -2.29 -5.21
CA GLY A 585 8.13 -3.72 -5.30
C GLY A 585 7.44 -4.38 -6.50
N GLY A 586 8.22 -5.02 -7.37
CA GLY A 586 7.68 -5.71 -8.56
C GLY A 586 7.16 -4.81 -9.70
N ILE A 587 7.25 -3.48 -9.58
CA ILE A 587 6.85 -2.53 -10.64
C ILE A 587 8.02 -2.33 -11.61
N GLY A 588 8.09 -3.16 -12.65
CA GLY A 588 9.14 -3.12 -13.68
C GLY A 588 8.75 -2.48 -15.00
N THR A 589 7.45 -2.32 -15.26
CA THR A 589 6.94 -1.84 -16.55
C THR A 589 6.03 -0.61 -16.40
N PRO A 590 5.98 0.28 -17.40
CA PRO A 590 5.09 1.44 -17.41
C PRO A 590 3.61 1.06 -17.22
N GLU A 591 3.17 -0.06 -17.81
CA GLU A 591 1.77 -0.52 -17.73
C GLU A 591 1.39 -0.89 -16.30
N ARG A 592 2.27 -1.63 -15.59
CA ARG A 592 2.01 -2.03 -14.19
C ARG A 592 1.98 -0.80 -13.27
N ALA A 593 2.84 0.19 -13.52
CA ALA A 593 2.78 1.47 -12.80
C ALA A 593 1.45 2.20 -13.04
N ALA A 594 0.97 2.22 -14.29
CA ALA A 594 -0.33 2.80 -14.62
C ALA A 594 -1.49 2.04 -13.95
N ASP A 595 -1.44 0.70 -13.86
CA ASP A 595 -2.46 -0.13 -13.21
C ASP A 595 -2.59 0.20 -11.71
N TYR A 596 -1.47 0.38 -10.99
CA TYR A 596 -1.51 0.80 -9.59
C TYR A 596 -2.02 2.23 -9.41
N ILE A 597 -1.55 3.19 -10.22
CA ILE A 597 -1.96 4.60 -10.06
C ILE A 597 -3.43 4.80 -10.46
N SER A 598 -3.94 4.12 -11.49
CA SER A 598 -5.37 4.15 -11.83
C SER A 598 -6.25 3.37 -10.85
N GLY A 599 -5.65 2.38 -10.16
CA GLY A 599 -6.34 1.49 -9.24
C GLY A 599 -6.95 0.25 -9.90
N GLU A 600 -6.81 0.09 -11.22
CA GLU A 600 -7.39 -1.00 -12.00
C GLU A 600 -6.84 -2.39 -11.62
N TRP A 601 -5.65 -2.45 -11.00
CA TRP A 601 -5.06 -3.69 -10.47
C TRP A 601 -6.03 -4.45 -9.54
N ALA A 602 -6.86 -3.73 -8.78
CA ALA A 602 -7.80 -4.32 -7.83
C ALA A 602 -8.96 -5.08 -8.51
N SER A 603 -9.25 -4.79 -9.78
CA SER A 603 -10.34 -5.43 -10.53
C SER A 603 -10.12 -6.93 -10.73
N GLU A 604 -8.86 -7.39 -10.79
CA GLU A 604 -8.53 -8.82 -10.87
C GLU A 604 -9.00 -9.60 -9.63
N TYR A 605 -9.15 -8.88 -8.51
CA TYR A 605 -9.64 -9.38 -7.22
C TYR A 605 -11.14 -9.14 -7.02
N GLY A 606 -11.86 -8.68 -8.05
CA GLY A 606 -13.28 -8.34 -7.95
C GLY A 606 -13.58 -7.17 -7.01
N LEU A 607 -12.60 -6.28 -6.81
CA LEU A 607 -12.71 -5.08 -5.96
C LEU A 607 -12.86 -3.82 -6.83
N PRO A 608 -13.44 -2.72 -6.30
CA PRO A 608 -13.46 -1.44 -7.00
C PRO A 608 -12.03 -0.92 -7.19
N ASN A 609 -11.84 0.02 -8.12
CA ASN A 609 -10.53 0.59 -8.37
C ASN A 609 -9.91 1.16 -7.07
N MET A 610 -8.66 0.80 -6.81
CA MET A 610 -7.90 1.24 -5.62
C MET A 610 -6.67 2.07 -6.03
N PRO A 611 -6.85 3.33 -6.49
CA PRO A 611 -5.74 4.18 -6.94
C PRO A 611 -4.68 4.34 -5.86
N VAL A 612 -3.39 4.28 -6.20
CA VAL A 612 -2.31 4.77 -5.32
C VAL A 612 -1.89 6.17 -5.74
N ASP A 613 -1.31 6.94 -4.83
CA ASP A 613 -0.98 8.35 -5.10
C ASP A 613 0.32 8.50 -5.91
N ALA A 614 1.24 7.54 -5.79
CA ALA A 614 2.44 7.43 -6.63
C ALA A 614 3.00 5.99 -6.61
N VAL A 615 3.95 5.72 -7.50
CA VAL A 615 4.73 4.47 -7.50
C VAL A 615 6.22 4.74 -7.46
N MET A 616 6.98 3.83 -6.83
CA MET A 616 8.43 3.91 -6.74
C MET A 616 9.12 2.91 -7.68
N ILE A 617 10.11 3.39 -8.41
CA ILE A 617 10.89 2.63 -9.39
C ILE A 617 12.31 2.45 -8.85
N GLY A 618 12.70 1.19 -8.65
CA GLY A 618 14.04 0.80 -8.21
C GLY A 618 14.80 0.08 -9.31
N THR A 619 14.60 -1.24 -9.42
CA THR A 619 15.30 -2.14 -10.35
C THR A 619 15.43 -1.62 -11.79
N ALA A 620 14.36 -1.03 -12.35
CA ALA A 620 14.39 -0.54 -13.73
C ALA A 620 15.36 0.65 -13.96
N ALA A 621 15.75 1.36 -12.91
CA ALA A 621 16.72 2.46 -12.97
C ALA A 621 18.19 1.99 -12.90
N MET A 622 18.45 0.71 -12.60
CA MET A 622 19.82 0.19 -12.43
C MET A 622 20.65 0.22 -13.72
N THR A 623 20.00 0.24 -14.89
CA THR A 623 20.68 0.35 -16.21
C THR A 623 20.68 1.76 -16.78
N ALA A 624 20.22 2.76 -16.00
CA ALA A 624 20.20 4.14 -16.43
C ALA A 624 21.59 4.65 -16.78
N LYS A 625 21.70 5.60 -17.70
CA LYS A 625 22.97 6.19 -18.15
C LYS A 625 23.79 6.77 -16.99
N GLU A 626 23.12 7.45 -16.07
CA GLU A 626 23.72 8.12 -14.93
C GLU A 626 23.99 7.18 -13.74
N ALA A 627 23.55 5.92 -13.81
CA ALA A 627 23.94 4.89 -12.84
C ALA A 627 25.40 4.46 -13.09
N HIS A 628 26.17 4.30 -12.02
CA HIS A 628 27.58 3.87 -12.08
C HIS A 628 27.72 2.35 -12.30
N THR A 629 26.60 1.63 -12.43
CA THR A 629 26.55 0.20 -12.68
C THR A 629 27.47 -0.14 -13.85
N SER A 630 28.38 -1.10 -13.66
CA SER A 630 29.36 -1.43 -14.69
C SER A 630 28.68 -1.86 -15.99
N PRO A 631 29.22 -1.54 -17.18
CA PRO A 631 28.60 -1.89 -18.46
C PRO A 631 28.30 -3.39 -18.63
N GLU A 632 29.15 -4.28 -18.10
CA GLU A 632 28.89 -5.72 -18.10
C GLU A 632 27.69 -6.09 -17.21
N VAL A 633 27.54 -5.43 -16.06
CA VAL A 633 26.41 -5.66 -15.14
C VAL A 633 25.12 -5.12 -15.75
N LYS A 634 25.13 -3.95 -16.39
CA LYS A 634 23.96 -3.43 -17.12
C LYS A 634 23.53 -4.38 -18.23
N ARG A 635 24.48 -4.94 -18.99
CA ARG A 635 24.20 -5.96 -20.00
C ARG A 635 23.58 -7.22 -19.38
N MET A 636 24.14 -7.73 -18.29
CA MET A 636 23.61 -8.90 -17.59
C MET A 636 22.18 -8.66 -17.08
N LEU A 637 21.87 -7.46 -16.57
CA LEU A 637 20.51 -7.07 -16.17
C LEU A 637 19.52 -7.10 -17.35
N VAL A 638 19.92 -6.58 -18.52
CA VAL A 638 19.10 -6.60 -19.75
C VAL A 638 18.91 -8.03 -20.29
N GLU A 639 19.95 -8.87 -20.20
CA GLU A 639 19.91 -10.25 -20.69
C GLU A 639 19.16 -11.21 -19.75
N THR A 640 18.91 -10.78 -18.50
CA THR A 640 18.21 -11.60 -17.50
C THR A 640 16.70 -11.63 -17.80
N PRO A 641 16.10 -12.80 -18.06
CA PRO A 641 14.69 -12.87 -18.45
C PRO A 641 13.69 -12.39 -17.38
N GLY A 642 14.04 -12.56 -16.10
CA GLY A 642 13.15 -12.31 -14.97
C GLY A 642 11.96 -13.26 -14.91
N ILE A 643 11.01 -12.92 -14.03
CA ILE A 643 9.72 -13.61 -13.92
C ILE A 643 8.68 -12.84 -14.72
N ALA A 644 8.22 -13.42 -15.82
CA ALA A 644 7.09 -12.87 -16.56
C ALA A 644 5.80 -12.99 -15.74
N MET A 645 5.13 -11.86 -15.54
CA MET A 645 3.80 -11.80 -14.96
C MET A 645 2.77 -11.93 -16.10
N PRO A 646 1.83 -12.88 -16.06
CA PRO A 646 0.80 -12.94 -17.07
C PRO A 646 -0.29 -11.91 -16.74
N LYS A 647 -1.03 -11.49 -17.76
CA LYS A 647 -2.44 -11.17 -17.54
C LYS A 647 -3.18 -12.50 -17.45
N SER A 648 -4.12 -12.61 -16.51
CA SER A 648 -4.90 -13.84 -16.20
C SER A 648 -5.48 -14.58 -17.41
N SER A 649 -5.66 -13.90 -18.55
CA SER A 649 -6.20 -14.46 -19.80
C SER A 649 -5.19 -15.13 -20.74
N SER A 650 -3.90 -15.24 -20.42
CA SER A 650 -2.91 -15.71 -21.40
C SER A 650 -1.74 -16.50 -20.80
N ILE A 651 -1.76 -17.82 -21.06
CA ILE A 651 -0.65 -18.76 -21.33
C ILE A 651 -0.66 -20.04 -20.45
N GLU A 652 -0.58 -21.20 -21.12
CA GLU A 652 -0.29 -22.53 -20.55
C GLU A 652 1.07 -22.55 -19.81
N GLY A 653 1.11 -23.09 -18.59
CA GLY A 653 2.33 -23.20 -17.78
C GLY A 653 2.38 -22.33 -16.51
N PHE A 654 1.28 -21.65 -16.17
CA PHE A 654 1.09 -21.01 -14.87
C PHE A 654 0.91 -22.01 -13.73
N ASP A 655 1.21 -21.60 -12.50
CA ASP A 655 0.91 -22.39 -11.30
C ASP A 655 -0.60 -22.69 -11.32
N GLU A 656 -1.00 -23.93 -11.65
CA GLU A 656 -2.40 -24.37 -11.69
C GLU A 656 -3.08 -24.28 -10.31
N ASP A 657 -2.28 -23.98 -9.28
CA ASP A 657 -2.69 -23.87 -7.89
C ASP A 657 -3.52 -22.60 -7.62
N PRO A 658 -4.86 -22.71 -7.41
CA PRO A 658 -5.71 -21.56 -7.13
C PRO A 658 -5.45 -20.93 -5.75
N PHE A 659 -4.56 -21.51 -4.94
CA PHE A 659 -4.13 -21.00 -3.63
C PHE A 659 -2.79 -20.25 -3.71
N ALA A 660 -2.24 -20.03 -4.91
CA ALA A 660 -1.09 -19.14 -5.12
C ALA A 660 -1.55 -17.67 -5.22
N PRO A 661 -0.73 -16.69 -4.79
CA PRO A 661 -0.97 -15.28 -5.09
C PRO A 661 -1.11 -15.03 -6.59
N MET A 662 -2.07 -14.20 -6.98
CA MET A 662 -2.39 -13.94 -8.40
C MET A 662 -1.42 -12.93 -9.05
N GLY A 663 -1.17 -11.80 -8.39
CA GLY A 663 -0.40 -10.69 -8.95
C GLY A 663 1.12 -10.74 -8.76
N GLU A 664 1.65 -11.77 -8.09
CA GLU A 664 3.08 -11.86 -7.74
C GLU A 664 3.60 -13.30 -7.62
N ARG A 665 4.91 -13.48 -7.86
CA ARG A 665 5.62 -14.75 -7.69
C ARG A 665 7.02 -14.52 -7.10
N TRP A 666 7.38 -15.38 -6.16
CA TRP A 666 8.68 -15.36 -5.48
C TRP A 666 9.63 -16.38 -6.07
N VAL A 667 10.93 -16.11 -5.97
CA VAL A 667 11.97 -17.15 -6.07
C VAL A 667 12.07 -17.84 -4.70
N PRO A 668 11.87 -19.17 -4.59
CA PRO A 668 12.04 -19.89 -3.33
C PRO A 668 13.45 -19.71 -2.76
N SER A 669 13.58 -19.71 -1.43
CA SER A 669 14.87 -19.53 -0.75
C SER A 669 15.88 -20.60 -1.20
N GLY A 670 17.06 -20.13 -1.63
CA GLY A 670 18.14 -20.96 -2.15
C GLY A 670 17.88 -21.56 -3.54
N LYS A 671 16.85 -21.11 -4.27
CA LYS A 671 16.53 -21.53 -5.64
C LYS A 671 16.74 -20.40 -6.64
N VAL A 672 16.64 -20.75 -7.92
CA VAL A 672 16.80 -19.86 -9.07
C VAL A 672 15.54 -19.92 -9.92
N ILE A 673 14.96 -18.77 -10.26
CA ILE A 673 13.86 -18.64 -11.24
C ILE A 673 14.09 -17.36 -12.03
N GLY A 674 13.93 -17.41 -13.36
CA GLY A 674 14.04 -16.21 -14.20
C GLY A 674 15.44 -15.58 -14.24
N GLY A 675 16.49 -16.33 -13.91
CA GLY A 675 17.85 -15.81 -13.76
C GLY A 675 18.10 -15.02 -12.47
N VAL A 676 17.19 -15.12 -11.49
CA VAL A 676 17.32 -14.50 -10.16
C VAL A 676 17.30 -15.57 -9.09
N THR A 677 18.12 -15.38 -8.06
CA THR A 677 18.30 -16.24 -6.89
C THR A 677 17.79 -15.54 -5.64
N SER A 678 17.07 -16.28 -4.78
CA SER A 678 16.84 -15.85 -3.39
C SER A 678 17.97 -16.40 -2.51
N GLY A 679 18.91 -15.53 -2.14
CA GLY A 679 20.06 -15.83 -1.30
C GLY A 679 19.87 -15.37 0.15
N LEU A 680 20.95 -15.37 0.93
CA LEU A 680 20.99 -14.78 2.27
C LEU A 680 22.07 -13.70 2.36
N SER A 681 21.77 -12.64 3.10
CA SER A 681 22.76 -11.64 3.49
C SER A 681 23.64 -12.17 4.64
N HIS A 682 24.70 -11.42 4.98
CA HIS A 682 25.55 -11.73 6.14
C HIS A 682 24.80 -11.64 7.49
N LEU A 683 23.60 -11.05 7.51
CA LEU A 683 22.70 -11.00 8.67
C LEU A 683 21.60 -12.06 8.60
N HIS A 684 21.67 -13.01 7.66
CA HIS A 684 20.67 -14.06 7.45
C HIS A 684 19.29 -13.55 6.97
N ALA A 685 19.22 -12.31 6.50
CA ALA A 685 18.03 -11.79 5.83
C ALA A 685 17.99 -12.26 4.37
N ASP A 686 16.80 -12.52 3.83
CA ASP A 686 16.66 -12.93 2.44
C ASP A 686 16.95 -11.75 1.50
N ILE A 687 17.56 -12.04 0.35
CA ILE A 687 18.01 -11.02 -0.62
C ILE A 687 18.00 -11.59 -2.02
N TYR A 688 17.46 -10.83 -2.97
CA TYR A 688 17.46 -11.22 -4.37
C TYR A 688 18.78 -10.84 -5.03
N GLU A 689 19.30 -11.75 -5.85
CA GLU A 689 20.56 -11.58 -6.57
C GLU A 689 20.44 -12.14 -7.99
N LEU A 690 21.14 -11.57 -8.97
CA LEU A 690 21.29 -12.22 -10.27
C LEU A 690 21.99 -13.57 -10.14
N GLU A 691 21.55 -14.55 -10.92
CA GLU A 691 22.20 -15.86 -10.94
C GLU A 691 23.53 -15.82 -11.69
N ASN A 692 24.62 -15.78 -10.92
CA ASN A 692 25.99 -15.76 -11.40
C ASN A 692 26.95 -16.48 -10.43
N ALA A 693 28.27 -16.39 -10.63
CA ALA A 693 29.24 -17.03 -9.74
C ALA A 693 29.13 -16.53 -8.28
N SER A 694 28.86 -15.23 -8.07
CA SER A 694 28.60 -14.69 -6.74
C SER A 694 27.41 -15.37 -6.05
N ALA A 695 26.26 -15.47 -6.73
CA ALA A 695 25.07 -16.11 -6.16
C ALA A 695 25.28 -17.61 -5.88
N ARG A 696 26.00 -18.32 -6.76
CA ARG A 696 26.39 -19.72 -6.55
C ARG A 696 27.29 -19.87 -5.32
N CYS A 697 28.29 -19.00 -5.16
CA CYS A 697 29.16 -18.96 -3.99
C CYS A 697 28.33 -18.70 -2.72
N GLY A 698 27.50 -17.66 -2.71
CA GLY A 698 26.63 -17.35 -1.57
C GLY A 698 25.77 -18.53 -1.12
N ARG A 699 25.16 -19.27 -2.06
CA ARG A 699 24.40 -20.50 -1.74
C ARG A 699 25.27 -21.61 -1.15
N LEU A 700 26.48 -21.82 -1.68
CA LEU A 700 27.43 -22.78 -1.12
C LEU A 700 27.82 -22.40 0.31
N LEU A 701 28.08 -21.12 0.58
CA LEU A 701 28.43 -20.64 1.93
C LEU A 701 27.29 -20.82 2.92
N VAL A 702 26.05 -20.60 2.50
CA VAL A 702 24.85 -20.88 3.32
C VAL A 702 24.72 -22.38 3.62
N HIS A 703 25.05 -23.25 2.67
CA HIS A 703 25.09 -24.70 2.89
C HIS A 703 26.18 -25.06 3.92
N MET A 704 27.40 -24.54 3.76
CA MET A 704 28.51 -24.76 4.70
C MET A 704 28.19 -24.29 6.12
N MET A 705 27.47 -23.18 6.28
CA MET A 705 27.02 -22.71 7.59
C MET A 705 26.02 -23.66 8.27
N LYS A 706 25.19 -24.37 7.49
CA LYS A 706 24.25 -25.38 7.99
C LYS A 706 24.92 -26.74 8.22
N HIS A 707 26.01 -27.01 7.50
CA HIS A 707 26.77 -28.26 7.49
C HIS A 707 28.26 -28.00 7.74
N PRO A 708 28.65 -27.43 8.90
CA PRO A 708 30.04 -27.06 9.17
C PRO A 708 31.00 -28.27 9.18
N GLU A 709 30.47 -29.47 9.42
CA GLU A 709 31.21 -30.73 9.33
C GLU A 709 31.74 -31.06 7.93
N GLU A 710 31.13 -30.49 6.86
CA GLU A 710 31.57 -30.67 5.48
C GLU A 710 32.69 -29.71 5.06
N LEU A 711 32.94 -28.64 5.83
CA LEU A 711 33.84 -27.56 5.42
C LEU A 711 35.27 -28.05 5.16
N GLU A 712 35.78 -28.98 5.98
CA GLU A 712 37.13 -29.50 5.82
C GLU A 712 37.26 -30.38 4.57
N SER A 713 36.27 -31.22 4.28
CA SER A 713 36.30 -32.14 3.13
C SER A 713 36.00 -31.44 1.81
N ARG A 714 35.28 -30.30 1.84
CA ARG A 714 34.92 -29.48 0.67
C ARG A 714 35.66 -28.15 0.63
N ARG A 715 36.75 -28.01 1.39
CA ARG A 715 37.53 -26.77 1.50
C ARG A 715 37.97 -26.23 0.14
N ASP A 716 38.47 -27.11 -0.74
CA ASP A 716 38.95 -26.71 -2.07
C ASP A 716 37.81 -26.18 -2.96
N GLU A 717 36.62 -26.79 -2.88
CA GLU A 717 35.43 -26.31 -3.59
C GLU A 717 35.01 -24.91 -3.10
N VAL A 718 35.06 -24.69 -1.79
CA VAL A 718 34.78 -23.37 -1.20
C VAL A 718 35.79 -22.34 -1.68
N ILE A 719 37.08 -22.67 -1.72
CA ILE A 719 38.14 -21.77 -2.22
C ILE A 719 37.94 -21.46 -3.70
N GLU A 720 37.64 -22.46 -4.52
CA GLU A 720 37.35 -22.27 -5.95
C GLU A 720 36.15 -21.33 -6.14
N ALA A 721 35.07 -21.56 -5.39
CA ALA A 721 33.90 -20.70 -5.42
C ALA A 721 34.23 -19.26 -5.00
N LEU A 722 34.95 -19.06 -3.89
CA LEU A 722 35.36 -17.72 -3.43
C LEU A 722 36.20 -17.01 -4.49
N ASN A 723 37.19 -17.70 -5.07
CA ASN A 723 38.10 -17.15 -6.06
C ASN A 723 37.42 -16.79 -7.39
N SER A 724 36.23 -17.34 -7.66
CA SER A 724 35.39 -16.94 -8.79
C SER A 724 34.58 -15.65 -8.54
N THR A 725 34.59 -15.12 -7.31
CA THR A 725 33.87 -13.89 -6.93
C THR A 725 34.79 -12.68 -6.78
N ALA A 726 34.18 -11.51 -6.62
CA ALA A 726 34.88 -10.26 -6.32
C ALA A 726 35.56 -10.23 -4.94
N LYS A 727 35.33 -11.24 -4.08
CA LYS A 727 36.05 -11.45 -2.82
C LYS A 727 36.71 -12.83 -2.75
N PRO A 728 37.88 -12.99 -3.38
CA PRO A 728 38.62 -14.24 -3.35
C PRO A 728 39.12 -14.58 -1.94
N TYR A 729 39.51 -15.84 -1.76
CA TYR A 729 40.26 -16.24 -0.57
C TYR A 729 41.65 -15.61 -0.62
N PHE A 730 42.07 -15.04 0.51
CA PHE A 730 43.38 -14.44 0.63
C PHE A 730 44.49 -15.47 0.40
N GLY A 731 44.32 -16.66 0.98
CA GLY A 731 45.27 -17.77 0.97
C GLY A 731 45.76 -18.11 2.38
N ASP A 732 46.41 -19.26 2.53
CA ASP A 732 46.91 -19.73 3.82
C ASP A 732 48.18 -18.95 4.21
N VAL A 733 48.02 -17.94 5.07
CA VAL A 733 49.07 -16.95 5.39
C VAL A 733 50.35 -17.60 5.91
N GLU A 734 50.26 -18.66 6.74
CA GLU A 734 51.44 -19.38 7.27
C GLU A 734 52.27 -20.11 6.18
N SER A 735 51.66 -20.37 5.02
CA SER A 735 52.35 -20.96 3.86
C SER A 735 53.03 -19.92 2.97
N MET A 736 52.75 -18.63 3.19
CA MET A 736 53.33 -17.52 2.43
C MET A 736 54.61 -17.02 3.09
N THR A 737 55.55 -16.53 2.28
CA THR A 737 56.62 -15.66 2.77
C THR A 737 56.08 -14.26 3.10
N TYR A 738 56.78 -13.49 3.92
CA TYR A 738 56.36 -12.10 4.21
C TYR A 738 56.25 -11.23 2.95
N LEU A 739 57.10 -11.45 1.95
CA LEU A 739 56.97 -10.81 0.63
C LEU A 739 55.64 -11.21 -0.04
N GLN A 740 55.34 -12.51 -0.11
CA GLN A 740 54.11 -12.99 -0.73
C GLN A 740 52.87 -12.47 0.01
N PHE A 741 52.92 -12.40 1.34
CA PHE A 741 51.84 -11.88 2.17
C PHE A 741 51.54 -10.40 1.86
N ALA A 742 52.57 -9.55 1.84
CA ALA A 742 52.40 -8.14 1.52
C ALA A 742 52.02 -7.91 0.05
N GLN A 743 52.57 -8.69 -0.89
CA GLN A 743 52.21 -8.60 -2.30
C GLN A 743 50.74 -9.00 -2.53
N ARG A 744 50.30 -10.10 -1.92
CA ARG A 744 48.91 -10.58 -2.04
C ARG A 744 47.90 -9.55 -1.50
N PHE A 745 48.24 -8.84 -0.43
CA PHE A 745 47.43 -7.73 0.06
C PHE A 745 47.28 -6.64 -1.00
N LEU A 746 48.37 -6.24 -1.67
CA LEU A 746 48.32 -5.27 -2.76
C LEU A 746 47.50 -5.75 -3.94
N ASP A 747 47.75 -6.98 -4.40
CA ASP A 747 47.09 -7.55 -5.58
C ASP A 747 45.56 -7.55 -5.45
N LEU A 748 45.04 -7.67 -4.22
CA LEU A 748 43.61 -7.73 -3.95
C LEU A 748 42.97 -6.39 -3.56
N ALA A 749 43.74 -5.45 -3.00
CA ALA A 749 43.20 -4.22 -2.44
C ALA A 749 43.58 -2.94 -3.20
N TYR A 750 44.61 -2.96 -4.04
CA TYR A 750 45.05 -1.83 -4.86
C TYR A 750 44.48 -1.92 -6.30
N PRO A 751 44.02 -0.81 -6.92
CA PRO A 751 43.96 0.54 -6.38
C PRO A 751 42.97 0.69 -5.22
N TRP A 752 43.30 1.56 -4.26
CA TRP A 752 42.51 1.72 -3.03
C TRP A 752 41.12 2.29 -3.30
N VAL A 753 40.07 1.56 -2.90
CA VAL A 753 38.68 2.05 -2.92
C VAL A 753 38.38 2.94 -1.72
N ASP A 754 39.05 2.65 -0.60
CA ASP A 754 38.91 3.37 0.66
C ASP A 754 40.29 3.72 1.22
N PRO A 755 40.51 4.95 1.74
CA PRO A 755 41.80 5.35 2.29
C PRO A 755 42.32 4.42 3.40
N THR A 756 41.42 3.84 4.20
CA THR A 756 41.78 2.92 5.29
C THR A 756 42.41 1.61 4.80
N TYR A 757 42.35 1.30 3.50
CA TYR A 757 43.09 0.15 2.94
C TYR A 757 44.59 0.43 2.89
N ALA A 758 44.97 1.69 2.57
CA ALA A 758 46.36 2.11 2.59
C ALA A 758 46.90 2.17 4.02
N ASP A 759 46.09 2.61 4.99
CA ASP A 759 46.44 2.59 6.42
C ASP A 759 46.72 1.16 6.90
N ARG A 760 45.80 0.22 6.61
CA ARG A 760 45.99 -1.20 6.93
C ARG A 760 47.21 -1.80 6.23
N TYR A 761 47.49 -1.39 4.99
CA TYR A 761 48.69 -1.83 4.29
C TYR A 761 49.98 -1.30 4.95
N MET A 762 49.98 -0.05 5.38
CA MET A 762 51.09 0.51 6.18
C MET A 762 51.29 -0.27 7.47
N HIS A 763 50.23 -0.56 8.22
CA HIS A 763 50.31 -1.36 9.45
C HIS A 763 50.83 -2.77 9.19
N LEU A 764 50.47 -3.39 8.06
CA LEU A 764 51.05 -4.66 7.62
C LEU A 764 52.56 -4.53 7.40
N LEU A 765 53.00 -3.54 6.63
CA LEU A 765 54.42 -3.31 6.37
C LEU A 765 55.21 -3.04 7.65
N GLN A 766 54.66 -2.24 8.58
CA GLN A 766 55.27 -1.97 9.89
C GLN A 766 55.38 -3.24 10.73
N ARG A 767 54.38 -4.12 10.67
CA ARG A 767 54.43 -5.41 11.37
C ARG A 767 55.54 -6.30 10.81
N ILE A 768 55.69 -6.34 9.48
CA ILE A 768 56.76 -7.09 8.80
C ILE A 768 58.13 -6.52 9.17
N GLU A 769 58.27 -5.20 9.14
CA GLU A 769 59.49 -4.52 9.53
C GLU A 769 59.89 -4.84 10.97
N ALA A 770 58.97 -4.66 11.92
CA ALA A 770 59.20 -4.92 13.34
C ALA A 770 59.52 -6.40 13.62
N ARG A 771 59.00 -7.32 12.81
CA ARG A 771 59.28 -8.75 12.94
C ARG A 771 60.69 -9.12 12.47
N LEU A 772 61.15 -8.48 11.40
CA LEU A 772 62.34 -8.90 10.68
C LEU A 772 63.58 -8.06 11.04
N ILE A 773 63.41 -6.89 11.65
CA ILE A 773 64.55 -6.11 12.10
C ILE A 773 65.36 -6.86 13.16
N ASN A 774 66.68 -6.72 13.12
CA ASN A 774 67.61 -7.40 14.03
C ASN A 774 67.68 -6.67 15.39
N GLN A 775 66.53 -6.50 16.05
CA GLN A 775 66.38 -5.86 17.36
C GLN A 775 65.17 -6.44 18.11
N ASP A 776 65.41 -7.05 19.28
CA ASP A 776 64.36 -7.77 20.03
C ASP A 776 63.51 -6.86 20.94
N SER A 777 63.94 -5.63 21.24
CA SER A 777 63.21 -4.68 22.09
C SER A 777 63.64 -3.22 21.88
N GLY A 778 62.79 -2.26 22.27
CA GLY A 778 63.04 -0.82 22.14
C GLY A 778 62.54 -0.22 20.83
N GLU A 779 62.84 1.06 20.60
CA GLU A 779 62.47 1.78 19.36
C GLU A 779 63.56 1.59 18.29
N PHE A 780 63.16 1.63 17.02
CA PHE A 780 64.06 1.64 15.86
C PHE A 780 63.60 2.69 14.84
N THR A 781 64.50 3.15 13.99
CA THR A 781 64.14 4.07 12.89
C THR A 781 63.54 3.27 11.74
N SER A 782 62.27 3.53 11.41
CA SER A 782 61.60 2.84 10.30
C SER A 782 62.24 3.18 8.95
N ILE A 783 62.42 2.15 8.14
CA ILE A 783 62.86 2.13 6.74
C ILE A 783 61.70 2.50 5.82
N LEU A 784 60.45 2.34 6.29
CA LEU A 784 59.26 2.63 5.51
C LEU A 784 59.16 4.14 5.21
N PRO A 785 58.69 4.51 4.00
CA PRO A 785 58.41 5.90 3.69
C PRO A 785 57.16 6.39 4.43
N SER A 786 56.77 7.66 4.23
CA SER A 786 55.55 8.19 4.85
C SER A 786 54.28 7.48 4.34
N ILE A 787 53.18 7.57 5.09
CA ILE A 787 51.86 7.02 4.68
C ILE A 787 51.39 7.57 3.33
N GLU A 788 51.70 8.83 3.03
CA GLU A 788 51.36 9.44 1.74
C GLU A 788 52.07 8.74 0.57
N GLU A 789 53.34 8.39 0.76
CA GLU A 789 54.13 7.65 -0.25
C GLU A 789 53.68 6.19 -0.34
N VAL A 790 53.37 5.54 0.79
CA VAL A 790 52.79 4.18 0.79
C VAL A 790 51.44 4.16 0.07
N SER A 791 50.60 5.17 0.29
CA SER A 791 49.28 5.26 -0.35
C SER A 791 49.40 5.46 -1.86
N LYS A 792 50.30 6.34 -2.33
CA LYS A 792 50.50 6.64 -3.77
C LYS A 792 51.32 5.59 -4.52
N HIS A 793 52.34 5.03 -3.87
CA HIS A 793 53.33 4.14 -4.49
C HIS A 793 53.56 2.86 -3.65
N PRO A 794 52.51 2.07 -3.37
CA PRO A 794 52.60 0.95 -2.43
C PRO A 794 53.59 -0.13 -2.86
N GLN A 795 53.66 -0.41 -4.17
CA GLN A 795 54.62 -1.38 -4.70
C GLN A 795 56.08 -0.95 -4.47
N ALA A 796 56.38 0.34 -4.57
CA ALA A 796 57.71 0.89 -4.32
C ALA A 796 58.07 0.86 -2.83
N ALA A 797 57.09 1.12 -1.96
CA ALA A 797 57.27 0.98 -0.52
C ALA A 797 57.58 -0.47 -0.12
N LEU A 798 56.88 -1.44 -0.71
CA LEU A 798 57.18 -2.87 -0.53
C LEU A 798 58.61 -3.20 -0.97
N TYR A 799 59.01 -2.80 -2.19
CA TYR A 799 60.37 -3.07 -2.66
C TYR A 799 61.44 -2.45 -1.76
N THR A 800 61.22 -1.22 -1.27
CA THR A 800 62.13 -0.55 -0.33
C THR A 800 62.32 -1.38 0.94
N LEU A 801 61.23 -1.88 1.53
CA LEU A 801 61.28 -2.73 2.72
C LEU A 801 62.03 -4.04 2.45
N ILE A 802 61.72 -4.70 1.33
CA ILE A 802 62.24 -6.03 1.01
C ILE A 802 63.71 -5.99 0.56
N ASP A 803 64.16 -4.88 -0.03
CA ASP A 803 65.58 -4.66 -0.34
C ASP A 803 66.41 -4.41 0.92
N ALA A 804 65.85 -3.73 1.92
CA ALA A 804 66.49 -3.56 3.22
C ALA A 804 66.44 -4.83 4.09
N LEU A 805 65.40 -5.65 3.96
CA LEU A 805 65.16 -6.86 4.75
C LEU A 805 64.97 -8.09 3.83
N PRO A 806 66.03 -8.58 3.15
CA PRO A 806 65.92 -9.61 2.13
C PRO A 806 65.36 -10.95 2.63
N GLN A 807 65.51 -11.23 3.93
CA GLN A 807 64.91 -12.39 4.62
C GLN A 807 63.39 -12.50 4.48
N ALA A 808 62.68 -11.39 4.20
CA ALA A 808 61.25 -11.42 3.90
C ALA A 808 60.88 -12.26 2.67
N ARG A 809 61.86 -12.52 1.77
CA ARG A 809 61.70 -13.36 0.58
C ARG A 809 61.71 -14.86 0.90
N GLU A 810 62.27 -15.25 2.03
CA GLU A 810 62.53 -16.66 2.39
C GLU A 810 61.76 -17.11 3.63
N MET A 811 61.54 -16.19 4.58
CA MET A 811 60.87 -16.49 5.83
C MET A 811 59.34 -16.53 5.65
N ASN A 812 58.75 -17.67 5.98
CA ASN A 812 57.30 -17.81 6.07
C ASN A 812 56.73 -16.96 7.22
N VAL A 813 55.49 -16.50 7.05
CA VAL A 813 54.78 -15.77 8.10
C VAL A 813 54.64 -16.67 9.33
N VAL A 814 55.00 -16.14 10.50
CA VAL A 814 54.92 -16.90 11.75
C VAL A 814 53.46 -17.02 12.21
N PRO A 815 53.08 -18.09 12.93
CA PRO A 815 51.69 -18.30 13.38
C PRO A 815 51.09 -17.12 14.16
N MET A 816 51.92 -16.40 14.94
CA MET A 816 51.45 -15.23 15.71
C MET A 816 51.03 -14.06 14.83
N ASP A 817 51.70 -13.84 13.70
CA ASP A 817 51.36 -12.76 12.77
C ASP A 817 50.23 -13.18 11.82
N ALA A 818 50.16 -14.46 11.45
CA ALA A 818 48.99 -15.03 10.76
C ALA A 818 47.71 -14.89 11.61
N ALA A 819 47.77 -15.20 12.91
CA ALA A 819 46.65 -15.02 13.84
C ALA A 819 46.28 -13.55 14.07
N TRP A 820 47.21 -12.61 13.88
CA TRP A 820 46.95 -11.17 13.97
C TRP A 820 46.23 -10.64 12.73
N PHE A 821 46.41 -11.24 11.55
CA PHE A 821 45.89 -10.73 10.28
C PHE A 821 44.37 -10.44 10.28
N PRO A 822 43.49 -11.30 10.82
CA PRO A 822 42.07 -10.97 10.94
C PRO A 822 41.78 -9.72 11.79
N THR A 823 42.64 -9.41 12.77
CA THR A 823 42.55 -8.18 13.58
C THR A 823 42.87 -6.96 12.74
N LEU A 824 43.94 -7.02 11.93
CA LEU A 824 44.27 -5.96 10.96
C LEU A 824 43.12 -5.72 9.98
N VAL A 825 42.57 -6.80 9.41
CA VAL A 825 41.47 -6.71 8.45
C VAL A 825 40.24 -6.01 9.03
N ARG A 826 39.97 -6.20 10.33
CA ARG A 826 38.84 -5.59 11.06
C ARG A 826 39.15 -4.24 11.74
N GLU A 827 40.32 -3.66 11.49
CA GLU A 827 40.76 -2.42 12.14
C GLU A 827 39.80 -1.24 11.89
N TYR A 828 39.20 -1.18 10.70
CA TYR A 828 38.29 -0.11 10.29
C TYR A 828 36.92 -0.65 9.87
N PRO A 829 35.84 0.16 9.92
CA PRO A 829 34.50 -0.26 9.55
C PRO A 829 34.35 -0.76 8.10
N LYS A 830 35.10 -0.18 7.14
CA LYS A 830 35.09 -0.62 5.74
C LYS A 830 35.73 -2.01 5.61
N PRO A 831 34.99 -3.06 5.22
CA PRO A 831 35.55 -4.42 5.10
C PRO A 831 36.54 -4.55 3.92
N MET A 832 37.54 -5.41 4.04
CA MET A 832 38.49 -5.68 2.94
C MET A 832 37.83 -6.46 1.78
N PRO A 833 38.33 -6.33 0.53
CA PRO A 833 37.77 -6.97 -0.65
C PRO A 833 38.22 -8.43 -0.82
N PHE A 834 38.44 -9.16 0.28
CA PHE A 834 38.85 -10.56 0.27
C PHE A 834 38.43 -11.27 1.56
N VAL A 835 38.40 -12.60 1.52
CA VAL A 835 38.15 -13.43 2.70
C VAL A 835 39.49 -13.79 3.36
N PRO A 836 39.76 -13.34 4.61
CA PRO A 836 41.07 -13.52 5.23
C PRO A 836 41.31 -14.94 5.78
N VAL A 837 40.26 -15.63 6.21
CA VAL A 837 40.30 -16.96 6.82
C VAL A 837 39.05 -17.76 6.44
N ILE A 838 39.17 -19.09 6.41
CA ILE A 838 38.04 -20.01 6.25
C ILE A 838 37.70 -20.58 7.63
N ASP A 839 36.60 -20.10 8.21
CA ASP A 839 36.11 -20.48 9.53
C ASP A 839 34.57 -20.49 9.56
N ASN A 840 33.99 -20.67 10.75
CA ASN A 840 32.53 -20.68 10.91
C ASN A 840 31.86 -19.31 10.63
N ASP A 841 32.64 -18.23 10.50
CA ASP A 841 32.16 -16.88 10.16
C ASP A 841 32.23 -16.61 8.63
N LEU A 842 32.44 -17.63 7.80
CA LEU A 842 32.70 -17.47 6.36
C LEU A 842 31.63 -16.67 5.61
N LEU A 843 30.35 -16.92 5.87
CA LEU A 843 29.25 -16.15 5.25
C LEU A 843 29.32 -14.67 5.66
N ARG A 844 29.77 -14.37 6.87
CA ARG A 844 29.94 -13.01 7.36
C ARG A 844 31.15 -12.34 6.72
N TRP A 845 32.29 -13.02 6.65
CA TRP A 845 33.49 -12.51 5.99
C TRP A 845 33.23 -12.16 4.53
N TRP A 846 32.60 -13.08 3.80
CA TRP A 846 32.28 -12.89 2.40
C TRP A 846 31.13 -11.89 2.23
N GLY A 847 30.01 -12.05 2.93
CA GLY A 847 28.75 -11.33 2.67
C GLY A 847 28.68 -9.87 3.14
N GLN A 848 29.66 -9.37 3.89
CA GLN A 848 29.75 -7.97 4.30
C GLN A 848 30.20 -7.07 3.12
N ASP A 849 29.54 -5.93 2.89
CA ASP A 849 29.97 -4.91 1.92
C ASP A 849 30.31 -5.45 0.50
N GLN A 850 29.34 -6.18 -0.07
CA GLN A 850 29.42 -6.86 -1.39
C GLN A 850 28.66 -6.12 -2.51
N LEU A 851 28.26 -4.87 -2.28
CA LEU A 851 27.36 -4.17 -3.20
C LEU A 851 28.08 -3.17 -4.10
N TRP A 852 29.18 -2.56 -3.66
CA TRP A 852 29.85 -1.50 -4.44
C TRP A 852 30.61 -2.04 -5.65
N GLN A 853 30.94 -3.34 -5.66
CA GLN A 853 31.67 -4.00 -6.73
C GLN A 853 30.88 -4.03 -8.04
N SER A 854 29.54 -3.94 -8.01
CA SER A 854 28.73 -3.84 -9.24
C SER A 854 28.98 -2.55 -10.01
N GLU A 855 29.47 -1.51 -9.34
CA GLU A 855 29.78 -0.20 -9.90
C GLU A 855 31.27 -0.05 -10.30
N ASP A 856 32.09 -1.09 -10.07
CA ASP A 856 33.53 -1.03 -10.32
C ASP A 856 33.95 -1.95 -11.47
N SER A 857 34.45 -1.33 -12.55
CA SER A 857 34.84 -2.01 -13.78
C SER A 857 36.01 -2.98 -13.64
N ARG A 858 36.69 -3.03 -12.48
CA ARG A 858 37.74 -4.02 -12.19
C ARG A 858 37.19 -5.44 -12.04
N TYR A 859 35.91 -5.59 -11.73
CA TYR A 859 35.27 -6.89 -11.54
C TYR A 859 34.37 -7.23 -12.72
N SER A 860 34.32 -8.51 -13.09
CA SER A 860 33.38 -8.99 -14.11
C SER A 860 31.98 -9.09 -13.53
N ALA A 861 30.96 -8.99 -14.39
CA ALA A 861 29.57 -9.11 -13.96
C ALA A 861 29.24 -10.49 -13.34
N ASP A 862 29.97 -11.56 -13.70
CA ASP A 862 29.76 -12.90 -13.13
C ASP A 862 30.24 -13.00 -11.67
N ALA A 863 31.24 -12.19 -11.29
CA ALA A 863 31.92 -12.27 -10.00
C ALA A 863 31.27 -11.41 -8.90
N VAL A 864 30.41 -10.45 -9.27
CA VAL A 864 29.86 -9.43 -8.35
C VAL A 864 28.42 -9.76 -7.92
N ARG A 865 28.01 -9.25 -6.76
CA ARG A 865 26.63 -9.38 -6.29
C ARG A 865 25.78 -8.24 -6.83
N VAL A 866 24.76 -8.57 -7.63
CA VAL A 866 23.83 -7.61 -8.23
C VAL A 866 22.43 -7.95 -7.76
N ILE A 867 21.64 -6.97 -7.29
CA ILE A 867 20.46 -7.21 -6.45
C ILE A 867 19.12 -6.73 -7.05
N PRO A 868 18.72 -7.14 -8.26
CA PRO A 868 17.46 -6.70 -8.85
C PRO A 868 16.24 -7.43 -8.27
N GLY A 869 15.06 -6.83 -8.43
CA GLY A 869 13.78 -7.50 -8.15
C GLY A 869 13.44 -8.53 -9.24
N PRO A 870 12.94 -9.72 -8.89
CA PRO A 870 12.74 -10.84 -9.83
C PRO A 870 11.70 -10.57 -10.91
N ILE A 871 10.67 -9.79 -10.60
CA ILE A 871 9.66 -9.37 -11.59
C ILE A 871 10.17 -8.16 -12.37
N SER A 872 10.73 -7.17 -11.66
CA SER A 872 11.11 -5.90 -12.29
C SER A 872 12.25 -6.01 -13.30
N VAL A 873 13.16 -6.98 -13.14
CA VAL A 873 14.26 -7.21 -14.09
C VAL A 873 13.74 -7.55 -15.49
N ALA A 874 12.58 -8.22 -15.61
CA ALA A 874 11.95 -8.53 -16.89
C ALA A 874 11.51 -7.27 -17.66
N GLY A 875 11.34 -6.14 -16.97
CA GLY A 875 11.02 -4.84 -17.57
C GLY A 875 12.23 -4.06 -18.07
N ILE A 876 13.45 -4.52 -17.81
CA ILE A 876 14.68 -3.87 -18.25
C ILE A 876 15.01 -4.32 -19.68
N THR A 877 14.84 -3.42 -20.64
CA THR A 877 15.05 -3.72 -22.08
C THR A 877 16.12 -2.86 -22.73
N THR A 878 16.63 -1.86 -22.03
CA THR A 878 17.58 -0.86 -22.52
C THR A 878 18.78 -0.73 -21.58
N MET A 879 19.93 -0.35 -22.15
CA MET A 879 21.16 -0.05 -21.44
C MET A 879 21.53 1.40 -21.73
N ASP A 880 21.96 2.13 -20.69
CA ASP A 880 22.39 3.53 -20.78
C ASP A 880 21.32 4.49 -21.33
N GLU A 881 20.04 4.18 -21.09
CA GLU A 881 18.94 5.13 -21.27
C GLU A 881 18.99 6.18 -20.14
N PRO A 882 18.86 7.48 -20.42
CA PRO A 882 18.82 8.50 -19.36
C PRO A 882 17.72 8.22 -18.34
N ILE A 883 17.99 8.44 -17.04
CA ILE A 883 17.00 8.20 -15.98
C ILE A 883 15.72 9.02 -16.19
N ALA A 884 15.85 10.24 -16.72
CA ALA A 884 14.72 11.09 -17.08
C ALA A 884 13.81 10.45 -18.14
N ASP A 885 14.38 9.74 -19.12
CA ASP A 885 13.62 9.07 -20.18
C ASP A 885 12.95 7.80 -19.64
N ILE A 886 13.65 7.03 -18.79
CA ILE A 886 13.09 5.86 -18.11
C ILE A 886 11.86 6.27 -17.30
N LEU A 887 11.99 7.23 -16.37
CA LEU A 887 10.86 7.70 -15.56
C LEU A 887 9.78 8.38 -16.41
N GLY A 888 10.18 9.08 -17.48
CA GLY A 888 9.28 9.70 -18.45
C GLY A 888 8.39 8.70 -19.17
N ARG A 889 8.90 7.50 -19.51
CA ARG A 889 8.07 6.42 -20.11
C ARG A 889 7.01 5.91 -19.13
N PHE A 890 7.35 5.80 -17.85
CA PHE A 890 6.39 5.41 -16.81
C PHE A 890 5.34 6.51 -16.61
N GLU A 891 5.74 7.78 -16.50
CA GLU A 891 4.82 8.93 -16.40
C GLU A 891 3.88 9.00 -17.61
N ALA A 892 4.40 8.76 -18.83
CA ALA A 892 3.61 8.78 -20.06
C ALA A 892 2.54 7.68 -20.07
N ALA A 893 2.83 6.47 -19.60
CA ALA A 893 1.83 5.41 -19.51
C ALA A 893 0.71 5.75 -18.51
N VAL A 894 1.08 6.32 -17.35
CA VAL A 894 0.13 6.81 -16.34
C VAL A 894 -0.75 7.92 -16.92
N LEU A 895 -0.14 8.87 -17.64
CA LEU A 895 -0.86 9.96 -18.32
C LEU A 895 -1.86 9.41 -19.33
N ASN A 896 -1.43 8.52 -20.22
CA ASN A 896 -2.30 7.90 -21.22
C ASN A 896 -3.47 7.16 -20.57
N ARG A 897 -3.24 6.42 -19.47
CA ARG A 897 -4.29 5.72 -18.73
C ARG A 897 -5.29 6.70 -18.11
N ALA A 898 -4.80 7.74 -17.45
CA ALA A 898 -5.65 8.77 -16.84
C ALA A 898 -6.50 9.52 -17.88
N GLU A 899 -5.99 9.74 -19.10
CA GLU A 899 -6.78 10.30 -20.21
C GLU A 899 -7.88 9.34 -20.66
N SER A 900 -7.57 8.06 -20.87
CA SER A 900 -8.56 7.07 -21.27
C SER A 900 -9.66 6.84 -20.23
N GLY A 901 -9.31 6.86 -18.93
CA GLY A 901 -10.28 6.72 -17.84
C GLY A 901 -11.21 7.93 -17.69
N ALA A 902 -10.74 9.13 -18.07
CA ALA A 902 -11.56 10.34 -18.10
C ALA A 902 -12.58 10.33 -19.26
N GLU A 903 -12.32 9.61 -20.35
CA GLU A 903 -13.24 9.47 -21.48
C GLU A 903 -14.37 8.46 -21.24
N THR A 904 -14.14 7.43 -20.42
CA THR A 904 -15.14 6.40 -20.10
C THR A 904 -16.09 6.77 -18.97
N GLY A 905 -15.69 7.69 -18.08
CA GLY A 905 -16.51 8.18 -16.95
C GLY A 905 -17.54 9.27 -17.30
N VAL A 906 -17.65 9.68 -18.58
CA VAL A 906 -18.67 10.62 -19.05
C VAL A 906 -19.69 9.85 -19.89
N GLU A 907 -20.76 9.37 -19.27
CA GLU A 907 -21.93 8.92 -20.02
C GLU A 907 -22.47 10.08 -20.86
N ALA A 908 -22.35 9.92 -22.18
CA ALA A 908 -23.33 10.26 -23.20
C ALA A 908 -24.17 11.57 -23.07
N GLU A 909 -23.56 12.73 -22.82
CA GLU A 909 -24.12 14.00 -23.31
C GLU A 909 -23.05 14.88 -23.97
N ASN A 910 -23.22 15.06 -25.29
CA ASN A 910 -22.51 16.01 -26.20
C ASN A 910 -21.03 15.74 -26.53
N LYS A 911 -20.85 14.82 -27.50
CA LYS A 911 -19.57 14.45 -28.16
C LYS A 911 -18.84 15.54 -28.96
N GLU A 912 -19.27 16.80 -28.94
CA GLU A 912 -18.54 17.90 -29.59
C GLU A 912 -18.05 19.00 -28.62
N ASN A 913 -18.40 18.91 -27.32
CA ASN A 913 -17.97 19.87 -26.28
C ASN A 913 -17.11 19.25 -25.16
N ALA A 914 -16.88 17.93 -25.16
CA ALA A 914 -16.16 17.22 -24.10
C ALA A 914 -14.62 17.29 -24.26
N ALA A 915 -14.11 17.32 -25.49
CA ALA A 915 -12.67 17.35 -25.76
C ALA A 915 -11.97 18.66 -25.31
N SER A 916 -12.72 19.74 -25.04
CA SER A 916 -12.16 20.99 -24.51
C SER A 916 -12.40 21.21 -23.00
N LYS A 917 -13.11 20.29 -22.31
CA LYS A 917 -13.50 20.46 -20.90
C LYS A 917 -12.83 19.50 -19.89
N SER A 918 -12.14 18.45 -20.32
CA SER A 918 -11.61 17.43 -19.37
C SER A 918 -10.28 17.80 -18.70
N SER A 919 -9.43 18.61 -19.33
CA SER A 919 -8.18 19.06 -18.70
C SER A 919 -8.32 20.45 -18.10
N LYS A 920 -8.40 20.52 -16.76
CA LYS A 920 -8.38 21.79 -16.04
C LYS A 920 -7.00 22.44 -16.20
N SER A 921 -6.97 23.73 -16.52
CA SER A 921 -5.74 24.51 -16.49
C SER A 921 -5.31 24.76 -15.05
N ALA A 922 -4.03 24.55 -14.78
CA ALA A 922 -3.36 24.89 -13.53
C ALA A 922 -1.96 25.43 -13.85
N PHE A 923 -1.37 26.19 -12.95
CA PHE A 923 0.01 26.63 -13.07
C PHE A 923 0.99 25.51 -12.69
N SER A 924 0.67 24.72 -11.65
CA SER A 924 1.51 23.62 -11.17
C SER A 924 0.66 22.53 -10.50
N GLN A 925 1.21 21.32 -10.40
CA GLN A 925 0.59 20.21 -9.66
C GLN A 925 0.46 20.54 -8.17
N ILE A 926 1.46 21.22 -7.58
CA ILE A 926 1.47 21.53 -6.14
C ILE A 926 0.22 22.35 -5.77
N ALA A 927 -0.51 21.87 -4.76
CA ALA A 927 -1.80 22.38 -4.32
C ALA A 927 -2.88 22.56 -5.43
N ASP A 928 -2.68 22.02 -6.64
CA ASP A 928 -3.46 22.37 -7.84
C ASP A 928 -3.50 23.91 -8.05
N ALA A 929 -2.33 24.55 -7.88
CA ALA A 929 -2.17 26.00 -7.92
C ALA A 929 -2.65 26.58 -9.25
N LYS A 930 -3.59 27.54 -9.20
CA LYS A 930 -4.21 28.13 -10.41
C LYS A 930 -3.37 29.22 -11.06
N ASN A 931 -2.44 29.82 -10.33
CA ASN A 931 -1.57 30.88 -10.81
C ASN A 931 -0.23 30.86 -10.04
N VAL A 932 0.70 31.72 -10.46
CA VAL A 932 2.05 31.80 -9.89
C VAL A 932 2.06 32.20 -8.40
N GLU A 933 1.15 33.08 -7.96
CA GLU A 933 1.04 33.47 -6.55
C GLU A 933 0.62 32.27 -5.69
N ALA A 934 -0.42 31.55 -6.10
CA ALA A 934 -0.88 30.35 -5.41
C ALA A 934 0.22 29.27 -5.36
N TYR A 935 1.02 29.15 -6.42
CA TYR A 935 2.17 28.25 -6.46
C TYR A 935 3.23 28.65 -5.43
N VAL A 936 3.64 29.92 -5.39
CA VAL A 936 4.61 30.39 -4.39
C VAL A 936 4.09 30.15 -2.96
N ARG A 937 2.81 30.42 -2.67
CA ARG A 937 2.24 30.16 -1.33
C ARG A 937 2.11 28.67 -0.99
N ALA A 938 2.11 27.78 -1.99
CA ALA A 938 2.05 26.34 -1.81
C ALA A 938 3.44 25.69 -1.63
N CYS A 939 4.52 26.34 -2.07
CA CYS A 939 5.88 25.83 -1.89
C CYS A 939 6.37 26.04 -0.44
N PRO A 940 6.76 24.98 0.30
CA PRO A 940 7.27 25.13 1.66
C PRO A 940 8.65 25.80 1.71
N ASN A 941 9.40 25.74 0.62
CA ASN A 941 10.77 26.23 0.53
C ASN A 941 10.95 27.20 -0.66
N ILE A 942 11.98 28.05 -0.58
CA ILE A 942 12.55 28.82 -1.69
C ILE A 942 14.05 28.57 -1.78
N SER A 943 14.65 28.76 -2.96
CA SER A 943 16.10 28.77 -3.14
C SER A 943 16.63 30.18 -2.94
N TRP A 944 17.29 30.43 -1.81
CA TRP A 944 17.96 31.68 -1.50
C TRP A 944 19.43 31.62 -1.89
N VAL A 945 19.76 32.07 -3.11
CA VAL A 945 21.15 32.12 -3.62
C VAL A 945 21.83 30.74 -3.54
N GLY A 946 21.14 29.70 -4.03
CA GLY A 946 21.59 28.31 -3.99
C GLY A 946 21.33 27.55 -2.68
N HIS A 947 20.86 28.23 -1.63
CA HIS A 947 20.52 27.61 -0.35
C HIS A 947 19.01 27.40 -0.23
N VAL A 948 18.55 26.17 -0.04
CA VAL A 948 17.12 25.90 0.19
C VAL A 948 16.76 26.35 1.60
N THR A 949 15.83 27.29 1.72
CA THR A 949 15.35 27.85 3.00
C THR A 949 13.82 27.84 3.06
N ALA A 950 13.25 27.97 4.26
CA ALA A 950 11.82 28.08 4.44
C ALA A 950 11.25 29.28 3.67
N ASN A 951 10.10 29.09 3.03
CA ASN A 951 9.38 30.15 2.34
C ASN A 951 8.52 30.96 3.32
N PRO A 952 8.76 32.26 3.49
CA PRO A 952 7.96 33.10 4.40
C PRO A 952 6.48 33.18 4.02
N ALA A 953 6.14 33.03 2.73
CA ALA A 953 4.77 33.08 2.24
C ALA A 953 4.05 31.73 2.28
N TYR A 954 4.70 30.64 2.71
CA TYR A 954 4.09 29.32 2.71
C TYR A 954 2.85 29.27 3.63
N GLY A 955 1.73 28.77 3.10
CA GLY A 955 0.47 28.60 3.86
C GLY A 955 -0.31 29.89 4.15
N THR A 956 0.18 31.04 3.70
CA THR A 956 -0.54 32.32 3.81
C THR A 956 -1.73 32.39 2.84
N SER A 957 -2.71 33.26 3.12
CA SER A 957 -3.92 33.38 2.28
C SER A 957 -3.61 34.09 0.95
N LEU A 958 -4.39 33.81 -0.10
CA LEU A 958 -4.27 34.55 -1.36
C LEU A 958 -4.68 36.02 -1.14
N GLY A 959 -3.87 36.97 -1.61
CA GLY A 959 -4.09 38.40 -1.34
C GLY A 959 -3.82 38.83 0.11
N ASP A 960 -3.01 38.09 0.87
CA ASP A 960 -2.59 38.47 2.22
C ASP A 960 -1.99 39.89 2.27
N GLU A 961 -2.43 40.70 3.22
CA GLU A 961 -1.99 42.10 3.37
C GLU A 961 -0.55 42.23 3.88
N ASN A 962 -0.04 41.21 4.59
CA ASN A 962 1.29 41.20 5.16
C ASN A 962 2.32 40.49 4.27
N TYR A 963 1.89 39.54 3.44
CA TYR A 963 2.73 38.82 2.50
C TYR A 963 2.23 39.08 1.07
N VAL A 964 2.61 40.23 0.51
CA VAL A 964 2.12 40.70 -0.79
C VAL A 964 3.03 40.16 -1.89
N ILE A 965 2.49 39.36 -2.82
CA ILE A 965 3.24 38.84 -3.97
C ILE A 965 2.82 39.60 -5.22
N THR A 966 3.75 40.32 -5.84
CA THR A 966 3.48 41.11 -7.06
C THR A 966 4.29 40.60 -8.23
N VAL A 967 3.64 40.35 -9.38
CA VAL A 967 4.34 40.03 -10.63
C VAL A 967 4.95 41.31 -11.19
N THR A 968 6.28 41.35 -11.32
CA THR A 968 7.01 42.52 -11.84
C THR A 968 7.22 42.44 -13.36
N SER A 969 7.47 41.24 -13.87
CA SER A 969 7.63 40.97 -15.30
C SER A 969 7.44 39.49 -15.63
N SER A 970 7.08 39.20 -16.87
CA SER A 970 7.02 37.84 -17.41
C SER A 970 7.77 37.83 -18.74
N ASN A 971 8.89 37.11 -18.82
CA ASN A 971 9.71 37.01 -20.02
C ASN A 971 9.82 35.52 -20.42
N ASN A 972 9.23 35.16 -21.57
CA ASN A 972 9.01 33.76 -21.95
C ASN A 972 8.26 33.00 -20.84
N ASP A 973 8.86 31.95 -20.29
CA ASP A 973 8.31 31.12 -19.21
C ASP A 973 8.84 31.51 -17.82
N VAL A 974 9.74 32.50 -17.74
CA VAL A 974 10.33 32.97 -16.49
C VAL A 974 9.56 34.17 -15.96
N ILE A 975 8.98 34.01 -14.78
CA ILE A 975 8.14 35.00 -14.11
C ILE A 975 8.92 35.60 -12.94
N SER A 976 9.10 36.91 -12.99
CA SER A 976 9.73 37.68 -11.92
C SER A 976 8.68 38.25 -10.99
N LEU A 977 8.89 38.07 -9.69
CA LEU A 977 7.97 38.44 -8.63
C LEU A 977 8.71 39.26 -7.57
N ASP A 978 7.97 40.03 -6.79
CA ASP A 978 8.40 40.58 -5.50
C ASP A 978 7.49 40.01 -4.42
N LEU A 979 8.08 39.29 -3.46
CA LEU A 979 7.44 38.94 -2.20
C LEU A 979 7.77 40.04 -1.19
N ASP A 980 6.79 40.91 -0.95
CA ASP A 980 6.88 42.06 -0.04
C ASP A 980 6.25 41.69 1.31
N ILE A 981 7.11 41.59 2.33
CA ILE A 981 6.75 41.27 3.69
C ILE A 981 6.59 42.56 4.49
N LYS A 982 5.35 42.87 4.88
CA LYS A 982 5.01 44.04 5.70
C LYS A 982 5.36 43.77 7.15
N LEU A 983 6.11 44.71 7.73
CA LEU A 983 6.54 44.67 9.12
C LEU A 983 5.81 45.73 9.92
N ASP A 984 5.25 45.34 11.05
CA ASP A 984 4.86 46.28 12.08
C ASP A 984 6.09 46.72 12.87
N THR A 985 6.14 47.99 13.20
CA THR A 985 7.24 48.57 13.97
C THR A 985 6.69 49.10 15.29
N PHE A 986 7.52 49.05 16.33
CA PHE A 986 7.17 49.61 17.65
C PHE A 986 6.65 51.06 17.56
N TRP A 987 7.08 51.80 16.54
CA TRP A 987 6.75 53.21 16.33
C TRP A 987 5.39 53.44 15.67
N ASP A 988 4.83 52.47 14.95
CA ASP A 988 3.61 52.69 14.16
C ASP A 988 2.39 53.01 15.06
N ASN A 989 2.34 52.45 16.28
CA ASN A 989 1.30 52.78 17.26
C ASN A 989 1.42 54.22 17.80
N GLN A 990 2.65 54.71 18.01
CA GLN A 990 2.89 56.09 18.45
C GLN A 990 2.59 57.09 17.34
N GLU A 991 3.01 56.79 16.11
CA GLU A 991 2.77 57.62 14.93
C GLU A 991 1.27 57.69 14.59
N ASN A 992 0.53 56.58 14.72
CA ASN A 992 -0.92 56.56 14.52
C ASN A 992 -1.70 57.34 15.60
N GLN A 993 -1.20 57.39 16.83
CA GLN A 993 -1.78 58.22 17.90
C GLN A 993 -1.47 59.72 17.69
N GLU A 994 -0.25 60.06 17.27
CA GLU A 994 0.13 61.44 16.92
C GLU A 994 -0.64 61.96 15.69
N ALA A 995 -0.90 61.10 14.69
CA ALA A 995 -1.67 61.43 13.50
C ALA A 995 -3.16 61.70 13.80
N LYS A 996 -3.78 60.99 14.75
CA LYS A 996 -5.17 61.22 15.17
C LYS A 996 -5.40 62.59 15.82
N HIS A 997 -4.35 63.25 16.32
CA HIS A 997 -4.42 64.59 16.93
C HIS A 997 -3.99 65.72 15.97
N SER A 998 -3.68 65.42 14.71
CA SER A 998 -3.18 66.38 13.71
C SER A 998 -4.16 66.56 12.55
N THR A 999 -4.61 67.79 12.27
CA THR A 999 -5.51 68.14 11.15
C THR A 999 -4.83 68.25 9.78
N LYS A 1000 -3.60 67.74 9.61
CA LYS A 1000 -2.89 67.74 8.31
C LYS A 1000 -2.62 66.32 7.85
N ASN A 1001 -2.91 66.06 6.56
CA ASN A 1001 -2.61 64.81 5.84
C ASN A 1001 -1.24 64.26 6.23
N ALA A 1002 -1.24 63.17 7.00
CA ALA A 1002 -0.05 62.60 7.65
C ALA A 1002 0.92 61.88 6.70
N ALA A 1003 0.58 61.77 5.41
CA ALA A 1003 1.40 61.04 4.43
C ALA A 1003 2.80 61.64 4.21
N ASN A 1004 3.02 62.93 4.52
CA ASN A 1004 4.31 63.63 4.35
C ASN A 1004 4.75 64.43 5.60
N SER A 1005 4.72 63.81 6.78
CA SER A 1005 5.29 64.40 8.00
C SER A 1005 6.82 64.20 8.07
N PRO A 1006 7.64 65.26 8.25
CA PRO A 1006 9.10 65.16 8.38
C PRO A 1006 9.58 64.55 9.71
N LYS A 1007 8.72 63.83 10.43
CA LYS A 1007 8.99 63.23 11.76
C LYS A 1007 8.74 61.71 11.81
N ARG A 1008 8.59 61.03 10.68
CA ARG A 1008 8.43 59.57 10.68
C ARG A 1008 9.73 58.91 11.11
N LYS A 1009 9.69 58.04 12.12
CA LYS A 1009 10.89 57.39 12.68
C LYS A 1009 11.46 56.39 11.68
N HIS A 1010 12.79 56.33 11.61
CA HIS A 1010 13.53 55.38 10.76
C HIS A 1010 13.23 53.95 11.23
N ALA A 1011 12.58 53.17 10.36
CA ALA A 1011 12.29 51.77 10.58
C ALA A 1011 12.06 51.09 9.24
N VAL A 1012 12.49 49.84 9.12
CA VAL A 1012 12.16 48.96 8.00
C VAL A 1012 10.69 48.58 8.16
N ARG A 1013 9.87 48.96 7.19
CA ARG A 1013 8.43 48.64 7.17
C ARG A 1013 8.09 47.55 6.16
N ASP A 1014 9.00 47.28 5.24
CA ASP A 1014 8.82 46.35 4.13
C ASP A 1014 10.15 45.60 3.91
N ILE A 1015 10.09 44.27 3.76
CA ILE A 1015 11.21 43.45 3.26
C ILE A 1015 10.78 42.84 1.94
N VAL A 1016 11.45 43.22 0.86
CA VAL A 1016 11.17 42.70 -0.48
C VAL A 1016 12.17 41.60 -0.83
N ILE A 1017 11.64 40.40 -1.09
CA ILE A 1017 12.37 39.24 -1.58
C ILE A 1017 12.03 39.10 -3.07
N PRO A 1018 12.93 39.45 -4.00
CA PRO A 1018 12.66 39.27 -5.42
C PRO A 1018 12.77 37.79 -5.77
N LEU A 1019 11.72 37.22 -6.34
CA LEU A 1019 11.67 35.82 -6.74
C LEU A 1019 11.60 35.68 -8.26
N THR A 1020 12.02 34.52 -8.74
CA THR A 1020 11.96 34.06 -10.11
C THR A 1020 11.39 32.65 -10.11
N VAL A 1021 10.40 32.42 -10.97
CA VAL A 1021 9.75 31.12 -11.17
C VAL A 1021 9.83 30.76 -12.65
N ASP A 1022 10.41 29.61 -12.96
CA ASP A 1022 10.40 29.05 -14.32
C ASP A 1022 9.19 28.12 -14.48
N ALA A 1023 8.16 28.61 -15.18
CA ALA A 1023 6.90 27.90 -15.38
C ALA A 1023 7.04 26.67 -16.28
N SER A 1024 8.12 26.58 -17.07
CA SER A 1024 8.39 25.41 -17.94
C SER A 1024 8.90 24.20 -17.15
N GLN A 1025 9.31 24.38 -15.89
CA GLN A 1025 9.87 23.34 -15.04
C GLN A 1025 8.87 22.89 -13.97
N ALA A 1026 8.53 21.60 -13.99
CA ALA A 1026 7.73 20.99 -12.93
C ALA A 1026 8.60 20.63 -11.71
N GLY A 1027 8.02 20.65 -10.52
CA GLY A 1027 8.66 20.16 -9.28
C GLY A 1027 9.78 21.04 -8.71
N SER A 1028 10.11 22.18 -9.31
CA SER A 1028 11.07 23.15 -8.76
C SER A 1028 10.43 24.03 -7.69
N ILE A 1029 11.26 24.67 -6.85
CA ILE A 1029 10.86 25.70 -5.89
C ILE A 1029 11.19 27.11 -6.42
N PRO A 1030 10.50 28.18 -5.96
CA PRO A 1030 10.82 29.55 -6.33
C PRO A 1030 12.27 29.92 -5.98
N VAL A 1031 12.92 30.67 -6.86
CA VAL A 1031 14.34 31.05 -6.72
C VAL A 1031 14.48 32.54 -6.46
N VAL A 1032 15.30 32.95 -5.51
CA VAL A 1032 15.59 34.37 -5.25
C VAL A 1032 16.44 34.94 -6.39
N ASP A 1033 15.99 36.05 -6.96
CA ASP A 1033 16.68 36.73 -8.05
C ASP A 1033 17.95 37.45 -7.54
N ARG A 1034 19.11 36.90 -7.91
CA ARG A 1034 20.43 37.38 -7.48
C ARG A 1034 20.77 38.77 -8.01
N GLU A 1035 20.21 39.17 -9.14
CA GLU A 1035 20.48 40.48 -9.74
C GLU A 1035 19.66 41.58 -9.07
N ARG A 1036 18.41 41.26 -8.68
CA ARG A 1036 17.51 42.21 -8.01
C ARG A 1036 17.72 42.29 -6.50
N LEU A 1037 18.17 41.22 -5.86
CA LEU A 1037 18.34 41.16 -4.40
C LEU A 1037 19.21 42.29 -3.81
N PRO A 1038 20.38 42.66 -4.36
CA PRO A 1038 21.23 43.70 -3.79
C PRO A 1038 20.55 45.06 -3.67
N LYS A 1039 19.65 45.41 -4.61
CA LYS A 1039 18.89 46.66 -4.57
C LYS A 1039 17.98 46.71 -3.35
N HIS A 1040 17.20 45.65 -3.12
CA HIS A 1040 16.26 45.60 -1.99
C HIS A 1040 16.98 45.48 -0.64
N VAL A 1041 18.10 44.76 -0.57
CA VAL A 1041 18.95 44.71 0.63
C VAL A 1041 19.53 46.09 0.94
N TYR A 1042 20.00 46.83 -0.08
CA TYR A 1042 20.49 48.19 0.10
C TYR A 1042 19.39 49.14 0.59
N GLU A 1043 18.20 49.09 0.00
CA GLU A 1043 17.03 49.89 0.44
C GLU A 1043 16.67 49.60 1.90
N MET A 1044 16.66 48.33 2.30
CA MET A 1044 16.42 47.90 3.69
C MET A 1044 17.49 48.45 4.65
N LEU A 1045 18.78 48.33 4.29
CA LEU A 1045 19.89 48.85 5.10
C LEU A 1045 19.88 50.38 5.16
N ALA A 1046 19.54 51.06 4.07
CA ALA A 1046 19.41 52.51 4.00
C ALA A 1046 18.24 53.00 4.88
N ALA A 1047 17.10 52.31 4.86
CA ALA A 1047 15.96 52.60 5.75
C ALA A 1047 16.31 52.39 7.23
N THR A 1048 17.10 51.36 7.54
CA THR A 1048 17.63 51.11 8.89
C THR A 1048 18.60 52.21 9.33
N ALA A 1049 19.47 52.66 8.43
CA ALA A 1049 20.51 53.66 8.69
C ALA A 1049 20.05 55.12 8.55
N GLY A 1050 18.85 55.37 7.99
CA GLY A 1050 18.32 56.71 7.72
C GLY A 1050 18.96 57.42 6.52
N ILE A 1051 19.57 56.69 5.58
CA ILE A 1051 20.30 57.24 4.43
C ILE A 1051 19.32 57.48 3.27
N GLY A 1052 19.31 58.68 2.67
CA GLY A 1052 18.50 59.02 1.49
C GLY A 1052 17.30 59.97 1.72
N ASN A 1053 17.07 60.41 2.96
CA ASN A 1053 16.01 61.38 3.33
C ASN A 1053 16.59 62.71 3.88
N THR A 1054 17.53 63.32 3.14
CA THR A 1054 17.94 64.73 3.36
C THR A 1054 17.28 65.65 2.35
#